data_AF-A0A955Y5N3-F1
#
_entry.id   AF-A0A955Y5N3-F1
#
_cell.length_a   1.000
_cell.length_b   1.000
_cell.length_c   1.000
_cell.angle_alpha   90.00
_cell.angle_beta   90.00
_cell.angle_gamma   90.00
#
_symmetry.space_group_name_H-M   'P 1'
#
loop_
_entity.id
_entity.type
_entity.pdbx_description
1 polymer ?
#
loop_
_entity_poly.entity_id
_entity_poly.type
_entity_poly.pdbx_seq_one_letter_code
_entity_poly.pdbx_strand_id
1 'polypeptide(L)'
;QEVQDFARGLAPEVPWVDARAEVYVNLDNTCNAWFDGTLNFLRESDACRNTGRQADVIFHEWGHGFHDASLLAGAYDFSLGEGAADTLAMLKNRDSRIAPGFFFQGTDALRDTLNTRRYPDDYTPDQTYIHQNGLILGGSMWDVKEALQRTMGEDEAYATLARIFVRMLKGGPTLETAYAEALLADDVDGDLSNGTPNQCALVEGFGLHGLGPQGGQDVAPLHAVPESLTAEVLPLRVELPDPAPTCLELVAHSATLHWRVDDGPWQQIPMVLDGQEVRASLPVDDLAPGTLVSYWSELETSLGHTVSDPTGGPIRPHTLHVGGLLPIWCQDFEADDGDFRHSLVGGEDVDGADDWAWGTPIGLSGDPAGAASGSKAWGNDLGGGRFDGAYQNEKHNRLASPKLPTFHYDGVLLRYQRWLTVEDGFYDHATILADGVEVWSNHASGADVGDEHHLDDRWEPHTVPLRGQADDGEVKLAWELRTDQGFQAGGWTLDDVCLHAPDTPDNRLGMNDFTARRDADSTTVRLSWTMPHHDPVDEVVVVRKRGAWPTGPTDGDQVFRTTRITLEAPATAVDEEASGVDLYYAAYARDGRTWLSWTREGFNAASVDPRPPGEDPEGCGCATGSSSRSGLLALMLGLPLWHRRRRRPPARSAIGLTGSPP
;
A
#
# COMPACT_ATOMS: atom_id res chain seq x y z
N GLN A 1 45.30 -18.50 11.00
CA GLN A 1 45.87 -17.83 12.19
C GLN A 1 45.99 -16.32 11.97
N GLU A 2 46.75 -15.82 10.99
CA GLU A 2 46.93 -14.36 10.82
C GLU A 2 45.62 -13.58 10.65
N VAL A 3 44.69 -14.07 9.81
CA VAL A 3 43.36 -13.44 9.65
C VAL A 3 42.53 -13.51 10.93
N GLN A 4 42.63 -14.62 11.67
CA GLN A 4 41.95 -14.81 12.95
C GLN A 4 42.48 -13.83 14.01
N ASP A 5 43.80 -13.62 14.07
CA ASP A 5 44.42 -12.67 15.01
C ASP A 5 44.06 -11.22 14.65
N PHE A 6 44.01 -10.91 13.36
CA PHE A 6 43.54 -9.62 12.86
C PHE A 6 42.08 -9.36 13.25
N ALA A 7 41.18 -10.28 12.93
CA ALA A 7 39.76 -10.17 13.25
C ALA A 7 39.51 -10.13 14.77
N ARG A 8 40.27 -10.88 15.57
CA ARG A 8 40.20 -10.80 17.05
C ARG A 8 40.55 -9.40 17.57
N GLY A 9 41.43 -8.67 16.89
CA GLY A 9 41.74 -7.29 17.23
C GLY A 9 40.60 -6.31 16.94
N LEU A 10 39.69 -6.66 16.03
CA LEU A 10 38.58 -5.81 15.58
C LEU A 10 37.27 -6.12 16.32
N ALA A 11 36.95 -7.40 16.45
CA ALA A 11 35.69 -7.90 17.01
C ALA A 11 35.94 -9.16 17.87
N PRO A 12 36.60 -9.03 19.03
CA PRO A 12 36.91 -10.17 19.92
C PRO A 12 35.66 -10.89 20.45
N GLU A 13 34.50 -10.24 20.39
CA GLU A 13 33.20 -10.79 20.78
C GLU A 13 32.61 -11.79 19.77
N VAL A 14 33.09 -11.80 18.52
CA VAL A 14 32.58 -12.69 17.46
C VAL A 14 33.11 -14.11 17.70
N PRO A 15 32.25 -15.13 17.94
CA PRO A 15 32.70 -16.46 18.35
C PRO A 15 33.72 -17.13 17.41
N TRP A 16 33.64 -16.83 16.11
CA TRP A 16 34.53 -17.38 15.08
C TRP A 16 36.01 -17.01 15.27
N VAL A 17 36.30 -15.88 15.92
CA VAL A 17 37.70 -15.44 16.16
C VAL A 17 38.43 -16.33 17.17
N ASP A 18 37.72 -17.08 18.01
CA ASP A 18 38.30 -18.05 18.95
C ASP A 18 37.97 -19.50 18.58
N ALA A 19 37.11 -19.71 17.59
CA ALA A 19 36.80 -21.02 17.06
C ALA A 19 38.05 -21.67 16.43
N ARG A 20 38.15 -22.99 16.58
CA ARG A 20 39.12 -23.80 15.84
C ARG A 20 38.54 -24.13 14.48
N ALA A 21 38.97 -23.40 13.45
CA ALA A 21 38.60 -23.72 12.08
C ALA A 21 39.16 -25.08 11.65
N GLU A 22 38.31 -25.96 11.15
CA GLU A 22 38.73 -27.18 10.47
C GLU A 22 39.11 -26.85 9.03
N VAL A 23 40.29 -27.33 8.59
CA VAL A 23 40.87 -26.97 7.31
C VAL A 23 41.24 -28.23 6.53
N TYR A 24 40.63 -28.41 5.37
CA TYR A 24 40.95 -29.45 4.41
C TYR A 24 41.79 -28.86 3.27
N VAL A 25 42.91 -29.49 2.97
CA VAL A 25 43.84 -29.03 1.92
C VAL A 25 44.12 -30.15 0.93
N ASN A 26 44.47 -29.76 -0.31
CA ASN A 26 44.75 -30.68 -1.41
C ASN A 26 43.59 -31.63 -1.73
N LEU A 27 42.36 -31.15 -1.60
CA LEU A 27 41.18 -31.88 -2.05
C LEU A 27 41.27 -32.17 -3.56
N ASP A 28 40.71 -33.31 -3.99
CA ASP A 28 40.83 -33.87 -5.36
C ASP A 28 39.92 -33.15 -6.38
N ASN A 29 40.03 -31.82 -6.43
CA ASN A 29 39.42 -30.92 -7.39
C ASN A 29 40.38 -29.72 -7.59
N THR A 30 40.06 -28.76 -8.46
CA THR A 30 40.97 -27.68 -8.84
C THR A 30 40.24 -26.35 -9.06
N CYS A 31 40.95 -25.22 -9.02
CA CYS A 31 40.45 -23.91 -9.42
C CYS A 31 39.25 -23.37 -8.62
N ASN A 32 39.12 -23.76 -7.35
CA ASN A 32 38.12 -23.23 -6.43
C ASN A 32 38.58 -23.37 -4.97
N ALA A 33 37.85 -22.73 -4.06
CA ALA A 33 37.85 -22.97 -2.62
C ALA A 33 36.41 -22.72 -2.12
N TRP A 34 36.09 -23.16 -0.90
CA TRP A 34 34.79 -22.81 -0.30
C TRP A 34 34.82 -22.91 1.22
N PHE A 35 33.85 -22.24 1.83
CA PHE A 35 33.45 -22.40 3.22
C PHE A 35 32.05 -23.01 3.33
N ASP A 36 31.91 -24.09 4.10
CA ASP A 36 30.63 -24.77 4.38
C ASP A 36 30.44 -25.06 5.88
N GLY A 37 31.06 -24.24 6.73
CA GLY A 37 31.34 -24.55 8.14
C GLY A 37 32.75 -25.11 8.35
N THR A 38 33.39 -25.59 7.28
CA THR A 38 34.81 -25.95 7.23
C THR A 38 35.49 -25.21 6.09
N LEU A 39 36.82 -25.03 6.16
CA LEU A 39 37.61 -24.37 5.12
C LEU A 39 38.18 -25.41 4.16
N ASN A 40 37.85 -25.30 2.88
CA ASN A 40 38.15 -26.32 1.88
C ASN A 40 39.02 -25.76 0.75
N PHE A 41 40.23 -26.30 0.62
CA PHE A 41 41.22 -25.84 -0.35
C PHE A 41 41.66 -26.95 -1.32
N LEU A 42 41.66 -26.59 -2.60
CA LEU A 42 41.87 -27.48 -3.72
C LEU A 42 43.33 -27.55 -4.16
N ARG A 43 43.72 -28.69 -4.74
CA ARG A 43 45.07 -28.88 -5.24
C ARG A 43 45.36 -28.00 -6.47
N GLU A 44 46.64 -27.85 -6.75
CA GLU A 44 47.13 -27.21 -7.97
C GLU A 44 46.72 -28.00 -9.23
N SER A 45 46.55 -27.30 -10.35
CA SER A 45 46.35 -27.86 -11.68
C SER A 45 47.24 -27.16 -12.71
N ASP A 46 47.19 -27.59 -13.97
CA ASP A 46 47.89 -26.87 -15.06
C ASP A 46 47.30 -25.46 -15.29
N ALA A 47 46.10 -25.17 -14.77
CA ALA A 47 45.41 -23.89 -14.93
C ALA A 47 45.55 -22.97 -13.71
N CYS A 48 45.41 -23.51 -12.49
CA CYS A 48 45.29 -22.72 -11.26
C CYS A 48 46.27 -23.18 -10.18
N ARG A 49 46.78 -22.23 -9.41
CA ARG A 49 47.62 -22.50 -8.25
C ARG A 49 46.80 -23.16 -7.15
N ASN A 50 47.49 -23.87 -6.25
CA ASN A 50 46.87 -24.44 -5.04
C ASN A 50 46.18 -23.34 -4.22
N THR A 51 44.88 -23.47 -3.97
CA THR A 51 44.11 -22.41 -3.31
C THR A 51 44.42 -22.28 -1.82
N GLY A 52 44.93 -23.35 -1.20
CA GLY A 52 45.41 -23.33 0.19
C GLY A 52 46.80 -22.70 0.36
N ARG A 53 47.37 -22.14 -0.71
CA ARG A 53 48.66 -21.43 -0.69
C ARG A 53 48.55 -19.96 -1.09
N GLN A 54 47.32 -19.44 -1.21
CA GLN A 54 47.04 -18.05 -1.56
C GLN A 54 46.37 -17.37 -0.38
N ALA A 55 47.00 -16.32 0.15
CA ALA A 55 46.55 -15.65 1.37
C ALA A 55 45.14 -15.07 1.21
N ASP A 56 44.88 -14.37 0.10
CA ASP A 56 43.56 -13.78 -0.17
C ASP A 56 42.46 -14.82 -0.22
N VAL A 57 42.69 -15.96 -0.87
CA VAL A 57 41.69 -17.05 -0.92
C VAL A 57 41.42 -17.58 0.49
N ILE A 58 42.46 -17.80 1.30
CA ILE A 58 42.27 -18.25 2.69
C ILE A 58 41.51 -17.22 3.52
N PHE A 59 41.78 -15.93 3.32
CA PHE A 59 41.13 -14.86 4.07
C PHE A 59 39.68 -14.65 3.65
N HIS A 60 39.40 -14.78 2.36
CA HIS A 60 38.06 -14.77 1.78
C HIS A 60 37.22 -15.92 2.36
N GLU A 61 37.69 -17.18 2.27
CA GLU A 61 36.94 -18.32 2.81
C GLU A 61 36.72 -18.23 4.32
N TRP A 62 37.74 -17.77 5.08
CA TRP A 62 37.58 -17.53 6.52
C TRP A 62 36.59 -16.39 6.80
N GLY A 63 36.53 -15.40 5.90
CA GLY A 63 35.61 -14.28 5.92
C GLY A 63 34.14 -14.67 5.82
N HIS A 64 33.78 -15.70 5.03
CA HIS A 64 32.41 -16.22 5.02
C HIS A 64 31.97 -16.68 6.41
N GLY A 65 32.81 -17.45 7.12
CA GLY A 65 32.52 -17.89 8.48
C GLY A 65 32.53 -16.75 9.50
N PHE A 66 33.34 -15.71 9.27
CA PHE A 66 33.34 -14.51 10.10
C PHE A 66 32.06 -13.70 9.92
N HIS A 67 31.59 -13.53 8.69
CA HIS A 67 30.32 -12.87 8.39
C HIS A 67 29.15 -13.62 9.05
N ASP A 68 29.04 -14.93 8.80
CA ASP A 68 27.98 -15.78 9.40
C ASP A 68 27.96 -15.68 10.93
N ALA A 69 29.12 -15.75 11.58
CA ALA A 69 29.22 -15.66 13.02
C ALA A 69 29.07 -14.24 13.60
N SER A 70 29.07 -13.20 12.76
CA SER A 70 28.93 -11.80 13.20
C SER A 70 27.46 -11.36 13.30
N LEU A 71 26.55 -12.04 12.61
CA LEU A 71 25.12 -11.68 12.54
C LEU A 71 24.49 -11.71 13.94
N LEU A 72 23.90 -10.57 14.34
CA LEU A 72 23.07 -10.44 15.54
C LEU A 72 21.59 -10.16 15.19
N ALA A 73 21.36 -9.64 13.98
CA ALA A 73 20.08 -9.42 13.35
C ALA A 73 20.21 -9.68 11.84
N GLY A 74 19.10 -9.57 11.11
CA GLY A 74 19.06 -9.79 9.66
C GLY A 74 19.30 -11.25 9.28
N ALA A 75 19.62 -11.46 8.01
CA ALA A 75 19.90 -12.77 7.43
C ALA A 75 21.22 -12.73 6.63
N TYR A 76 21.77 -13.90 6.34
CA TYR A 76 22.96 -14.01 5.50
C TYR A 76 22.60 -13.72 4.04
N ASP A 77 23.01 -12.55 3.54
CA ASP A 77 22.96 -12.25 2.12
C ASP A 77 24.22 -12.79 1.40
N PHE A 78 24.02 -13.60 0.36
CA PHE A 78 25.12 -14.25 -0.35
C PHE A 78 25.97 -13.29 -1.18
N SER A 79 25.34 -12.29 -1.81
CA SER A 79 26.09 -11.30 -2.61
C SER A 79 26.90 -10.38 -1.71
N LEU A 80 26.28 -9.89 -0.63
CA LEU A 80 26.97 -9.15 0.42
C LEU A 80 28.08 -10.00 1.06
N GLY A 81 27.83 -11.28 1.29
CA GLY A 81 28.80 -12.22 1.86
C GLY A 81 30.08 -12.34 1.04
N GLU A 82 29.98 -12.41 -0.30
CA GLU A 82 31.12 -12.35 -1.20
C GLU A 82 31.90 -11.03 -1.07
N GLY A 83 31.19 -9.90 -1.04
CA GLY A 83 31.79 -8.57 -0.85
C GLY A 83 32.45 -8.40 0.52
N ALA A 84 31.86 -8.97 1.57
CA ALA A 84 32.38 -8.95 2.94
C ALA A 84 33.67 -9.79 3.06
N ALA A 85 33.69 -10.97 2.43
CA ALA A 85 34.87 -11.82 2.37
C ALA A 85 36.03 -11.15 1.62
N ASP A 86 35.76 -10.53 0.47
CA ASP A 86 36.76 -9.73 -0.27
C ASP A 86 37.22 -8.50 0.54
N THR A 87 36.31 -7.81 1.24
CA THR A 87 36.64 -6.66 2.11
C THR A 87 37.55 -7.06 3.27
N LEU A 88 37.31 -8.21 3.91
CA LEU A 88 38.17 -8.69 4.99
C LEU A 88 39.59 -8.99 4.48
N ALA A 89 39.72 -9.65 3.33
CA ALA A 89 41.01 -9.91 2.69
C ALA A 89 41.73 -8.59 2.34
N MET A 90 41.00 -7.64 1.74
CA MET A 90 41.49 -6.30 1.41
C MET A 90 41.99 -5.55 2.66
N LEU A 91 41.24 -5.52 3.75
CA LEU A 91 41.64 -4.87 5.00
C LEU A 91 42.89 -5.52 5.61
N LYS A 92 42.96 -6.86 5.56
CA LYS A 92 44.07 -7.63 6.13
C LYS A 92 45.38 -7.46 5.34
N ASN A 93 45.28 -7.36 4.02
CA ASN A 93 46.44 -7.27 3.12
C ASN A 93 46.77 -5.83 2.69
N ARG A 94 45.84 -4.89 2.90
CA ARG A 94 45.92 -3.51 2.43
C ARG A 94 46.18 -3.42 0.91
N ASP A 95 45.51 -4.29 0.17
CA ASP A 95 45.59 -4.41 -1.29
C ASP A 95 44.16 -4.61 -1.81
N SER A 96 43.79 -3.92 -2.89
CA SER A 96 42.46 -4.05 -3.49
C SER A 96 42.29 -5.37 -4.24
N ARG A 97 43.41 -5.96 -4.67
CA ARG A 97 43.44 -7.14 -5.54
C ARG A 97 43.19 -8.41 -4.73
N ILE A 98 42.23 -9.20 -5.18
CA ILE A 98 41.89 -10.48 -4.58
C ILE A 98 42.52 -11.62 -5.39
N ALA A 99 43.38 -12.40 -4.73
CA ALA A 99 44.07 -13.57 -5.29
C ALA A 99 44.87 -13.29 -6.59
N PRO A 100 45.78 -12.29 -6.62
CA PRO A 100 46.66 -12.06 -7.76
C PRO A 100 47.50 -13.31 -8.09
N GLY A 101 47.42 -13.73 -9.36
CA GLY A 101 48.10 -14.92 -9.85
C GLY A 101 47.40 -16.23 -9.49
N PHE A 102 46.10 -16.21 -9.21
CA PHE A 102 45.28 -17.41 -9.03
C PHE A 102 45.45 -18.39 -10.19
N PHE A 103 45.37 -17.88 -11.41
CA PHE A 103 45.68 -18.63 -12.63
C PHE A 103 47.18 -18.56 -12.95
N PHE A 104 47.73 -19.62 -13.53
CA PHE A 104 49.12 -19.62 -14.02
C PHE A 104 49.32 -18.72 -15.24
N GLN A 105 48.25 -18.51 -16.03
CA GLN A 105 48.26 -17.64 -17.19
C GLN A 105 47.98 -16.20 -16.76
N GLY A 106 49.01 -15.54 -16.22
CA GLY A 106 48.94 -14.13 -15.81
C GLY A 106 49.32 -13.90 -14.36
N THR A 107 49.34 -12.64 -13.98
CA THR A 107 49.53 -12.18 -12.59
C THR A 107 48.36 -11.32 -12.11
N ASP A 108 47.31 -11.25 -12.91
CA ASP A 108 46.12 -10.46 -12.62
C ASP A 108 45.39 -11.04 -11.42
N ALA A 109 44.69 -10.17 -10.70
CA ALA A 109 43.80 -10.54 -9.62
C ALA A 109 42.62 -11.33 -10.17
N LEU A 110 42.09 -12.27 -9.38
CA LEU A 110 40.84 -12.94 -9.70
C LEU A 110 39.69 -11.94 -9.73
N ARG A 111 39.70 -11.00 -8.78
CA ARG A 111 38.79 -9.85 -8.68
C ARG A 111 39.54 -8.66 -8.06
N ASP A 112 38.97 -7.46 -8.15
CA ASP A 112 39.56 -6.25 -7.59
C ASP A 112 38.47 -5.43 -6.89
N THR A 113 38.68 -5.08 -5.62
CA THR A 113 37.80 -4.15 -4.90
C THR A 113 37.99 -2.71 -5.38
N LEU A 114 39.05 -2.39 -6.11
CA LEU A 114 39.13 -1.16 -6.90
C LEU A 114 38.37 -1.35 -8.21
N ASN A 115 37.08 -1.04 -8.21
CA ASN A 115 36.21 -1.21 -9.37
C ASN A 115 35.15 -0.09 -9.43
N THR A 116 34.28 -0.11 -10.44
CA THR A 116 33.22 0.88 -10.64
C THR A 116 31.84 0.25 -10.75
N ARG A 117 31.64 -0.95 -10.18
CA ARG A 117 30.36 -1.68 -10.29
C ARG A 117 29.29 -1.00 -9.45
N ARG A 118 28.11 -0.77 -10.01
CA ARG A 118 27.05 0.00 -9.34
C ARG A 118 25.77 -0.79 -9.20
N TYR A 119 25.04 -0.60 -8.11
CA TYR A 119 23.65 -1.05 -8.01
C TYR A 119 22.71 0.02 -8.63
N PRO A 120 21.63 -0.36 -9.32
CA PRO A 120 21.30 -1.71 -9.79
C PRO A 120 21.99 -2.09 -11.12
N ASP A 121 22.70 -1.15 -11.77
CA ASP A 121 23.22 -1.31 -13.14
C ASP A 121 24.05 -2.59 -13.39
N ASP A 122 24.85 -3.01 -12.41
CA ASP A 122 25.72 -4.18 -12.45
C ASP A 122 25.24 -5.34 -11.56
N TYR A 123 24.02 -5.25 -11.03
CA TYR A 123 23.40 -6.28 -10.21
C TYR A 123 22.63 -7.28 -11.07
N THR A 124 22.71 -8.56 -10.73
CA THR A 124 21.91 -9.61 -11.36
C THR A 124 21.29 -10.49 -10.27
N PRO A 125 19.95 -10.60 -10.18
CA PRO A 125 19.26 -11.41 -9.17
C PRO A 125 19.32 -12.91 -9.50
N ASP A 126 20.53 -13.46 -9.58
CA ASP A 126 20.82 -14.86 -9.88
C ASP A 126 21.97 -15.34 -8.97
N GLN A 127 21.80 -16.51 -8.35
CA GLN A 127 22.80 -17.09 -7.45
C GLN A 127 24.16 -17.35 -8.11
N THR A 128 24.21 -17.47 -9.43
CA THR A 128 25.47 -17.62 -10.18
C THR A 128 26.26 -16.32 -10.30
N TYR A 129 25.64 -15.17 -9.97
CA TYR A 129 26.23 -13.83 -10.05
C TYR A 129 26.65 -13.26 -8.69
N ILE A 130 26.50 -13.99 -7.58
CA ILE A 130 26.80 -13.49 -6.23
C ILE A 130 28.22 -12.90 -6.10
N HIS A 131 29.21 -13.50 -6.76
CA HIS A 131 30.59 -13.03 -6.75
C HIS A 131 30.76 -11.70 -7.50
N GLN A 132 30.01 -11.48 -8.58
CA GLN A 132 30.01 -10.24 -9.34
C GLN A 132 29.23 -9.15 -8.62
N ASN A 133 28.10 -9.51 -8.00
CA ASN A 133 27.28 -8.61 -7.19
C ASN A 133 28.07 -8.12 -5.96
N GLY A 134 28.80 -9.01 -5.27
CA GLY A 134 29.59 -8.67 -4.09
C GLY A 134 30.70 -7.63 -4.34
N LEU A 135 31.13 -7.44 -5.59
CA LEU A 135 32.08 -6.38 -5.94
C LEU A 135 31.50 -4.97 -5.81
N ILE A 136 30.17 -4.81 -5.77
CA ILE A 136 29.52 -3.52 -5.46
C ILE A 136 29.88 -3.10 -4.03
N LEU A 137 29.75 -4.01 -3.06
CA LEU A 137 30.16 -3.75 -1.67
C LEU A 137 31.68 -3.62 -1.55
N GLY A 138 32.44 -4.53 -2.17
CA GLY A 138 33.91 -4.47 -2.14
C GLY A 138 34.44 -3.14 -2.68
N GLY A 139 33.84 -2.68 -3.79
CA GLY A 139 34.03 -1.35 -4.38
C GLY A 139 33.76 -0.23 -3.39
N SER A 140 32.55 -0.22 -2.84
CA SER A 140 32.12 0.77 -1.85
C SER A 140 33.11 0.87 -0.70
N MET A 141 33.54 -0.27 -0.15
CA MET A 141 34.49 -0.32 0.97
C MET A 141 35.87 0.23 0.59
N TRP A 142 36.36 -0.07 -0.61
CA TRP A 142 37.62 0.50 -1.09
C TRP A 142 37.54 2.03 -1.22
N ASP A 143 36.47 2.54 -1.82
CA ASP A 143 36.29 3.98 -2.05
C ASP A 143 36.00 4.75 -0.76
N VAL A 144 35.28 4.16 0.20
CA VAL A 144 35.17 4.71 1.57
C VAL A 144 36.55 4.83 2.20
N LYS A 145 37.42 3.82 2.10
CA LYS A 145 38.79 3.91 2.61
C LYS A 145 39.59 5.01 1.92
N GLU A 146 39.49 5.15 0.60
CA GLU A 146 40.15 6.24 -0.12
C GLU A 146 39.66 7.62 0.36
N ALA A 147 38.35 7.78 0.56
CA ALA A 147 37.76 9.02 1.07
C ALA A 147 38.23 9.33 2.50
N LEU A 148 38.22 8.34 3.41
CA LEU A 148 38.78 8.45 4.76
C LEU A 148 40.26 8.82 4.73
N GLN A 149 41.05 8.15 3.88
CA GLN A 149 42.50 8.38 3.79
C GLN A 149 42.86 9.83 3.45
N ARG A 150 42.02 10.52 2.68
CA ARG A 150 42.23 11.95 2.37
C ARG A 150 42.13 12.85 3.61
N THR A 151 41.39 12.44 4.65
CA THR A 151 41.15 13.26 5.85
C THR A 151 41.99 12.83 7.05
N MET A 152 42.26 11.53 7.22
CA MET A 152 42.94 10.99 8.41
C MET A 152 44.24 10.22 8.13
N GLY A 153 44.61 10.05 6.85
CA GLY A 153 45.77 9.26 6.46
C GLY A 153 45.51 7.75 6.46
N GLU A 154 46.41 6.99 5.84
CA GLU A 154 46.17 5.58 5.48
C GLU A 154 45.93 4.66 6.68
N ASP A 155 46.80 4.71 7.69
CA ASP A 155 46.69 3.82 8.85
C ASP A 155 45.38 4.00 9.62
N GLU A 156 44.98 5.26 9.82
CA GLU A 156 43.74 5.60 10.52
C GLU A 156 42.51 5.28 9.64
N ALA A 157 42.59 5.47 8.32
CA ALA A 157 41.53 5.11 7.39
C ALA A 157 41.22 3.61 7.39
N TYR A 158 42.26 2.75 7.31
CA TYR A 158 42.06 1.30 7.41
C TYR A 158 41.49 0.89 8.77
N ALA A 159 41.94 1.51 9.86
CA ALA A 159 41.42 1.21 11.20
C ALA A 159 39.95 1.63 11.35
N THR A 160 39.60 2.82 10.85
CA THR A 160 38.22 3.35 10.87
C THR A 160 37.30 2.51 10.00
N LEU A 161 37.68 2.20 8.76
CA LEU A 161 36.90 1.34 7.89
C LEU A 161 36.70 -0.05 8.50
N ALA A 162 37.76 -0.66 9.04
CA ALA A 162 37.66 -1.98 9.66
C ALA A 162 36.66 -1.99 10.82
N ARG A 163 36.64 -0.93 11.65
CA ARG A 163 35.65 -0.78 12.73
C ARG A 163 34.22 -0.65 12.20
N ILE A 164 33.99 0.16 11.17
CA ILE A 164 32.67 0.34 10.55
C ILE A 164 32.22 -1.00 9.95
N PHE A 165 33.08 -1.63 9.13
CA PHE A 165 32.81 -2.90 8.47
C PHE A 165 32.40 -4.02 9.44
N VAL A 166 33.19 -4.30 10.50
CA VAL A 166 32.84 -5.39 11.42
C VAL A 166 31.60 -5.13 12.26
N ARG A 167 31.23 -3.85 12.47
CA ARG A 167 29.99 -3.48 13.15
C ARG A 167 28.79 -3.61 12.21
N MET A 168 28.95 -3.17 10.97
CA MET A 168 27.92 -3.25 9.92
C MET A 168 27.49 -4.70 9.68
N LEU A 169 28.42 -5.67 9.71
CA LEU A 169 28.07 -7.09 9.55
C LEU A 169 27.11 -7.63 10.63
N LYS A 170 26.93 -6.93 11.76
CA LYS A 170 26.07 -7.39 12.85
C LYS A 170 24.58 -7.20 12.56
N GLY A 171 24.23 -6.17 11.79
CA GLY A 171 22.84 -5.91 11.38
C GLY A 171 22.34 -6.85 10.29
N GLY A 172 23.24 -7.59 9.63
CA GLY A 172 22.90 -8.48 8.51
C GLY A 172 22.28 -7.74 7.34
N PRO A 173 22.93 -6.68 6.80
CA PRO A 173 22.39 -5.93 5.68
C PRO A 173 22.37 -6.75 4.39
N THR A 174 21.55 -6.34 3.44
CA THR A 174 21.65 -6.72 2.03
C THR A 174 22.56 -5.72 1.31
N LEU A 175 22.82 -5.90 0.01
CA LEU A 175 23.59 -4.91 -0.75
C LEU A 175 22.91 -3.53 -0.74
N GLU A 176 21.58 -3.51 -0.85
CA GLU A 176 20.76 -2.31 -0.91
C GLU A 176 20.74 -1.55 0.42
N THR A 177 20.76 -2.27 1.56
CA THR A 177 20.71 -1.66 2.89
C THR A 177 22.08 -1.44 3.53
N ALA A 178 23.16 -1.83 2.85
CA ALA A 178 24.52 -1.74 3.36
C ALA A 178 24.95 -0.30 3.74
N TYR A 179 24.49 0.72 3.00
CA TYR A 179 24.79 2.11 3.33
C TYR A 179 24.17 2.54 4.67
N ALA A 180 22.87 2.26 4.87
CA ALA A 180 22.17 2.61 6.10
C ALA A 180 22.79 1.92 7.32
N GLU A 181 23.16 0.64 7.18
CA GLU A 181 23.83 -0.12 8.24
C GLU A 181 25.26 0.41 8.51
N ALA A 182 25.98 0.89 7.49
CA ALA A 182 27.28 1.53 7.65
C ALA A 182 27.19 2.87 8.41
N LEU A 183 26.11 3.65 8.22
CA LEU A 183 25.84 4.83 9.04
C LEU A 183 25.62 4.44 10.50
N LEU A 184 24.77 3.45 10.77
CA LEU A 184 24.53 2.96 12.13
C LEU A 184 25.81 2.43 12.80
N ALA A 185 26.67 1.76 12.03
CA ALA A 185 27.95 1.25 12.51
C ALA A 185 28.98 2.36 12.86
N ASP A 186 28.93 3.48 12.12
CA ASP A 186 29.80 4.64 12.34
C ASP A 186 29.30 5.58 13.43
N ASP A 187 27.99 5.54 13.74
CA ASP A 187 27.38 6.29 14.82
C ASP A 187 28.04 6.00 16.19
N VAL A 188 28.14 7.05 17.01
CA VAL A 188 28.87 7.04 18.28
C VAL A 188 28.02 7.49 19.47
N ASP A 189 26.83 8.04 19.24
CA ASP A 189 25.96 8.55 20.32
C ASP A 189 24.52 8.02 20.27
N GLY A 190 24.15 7.25 19.26
CA GLY A 190 22.81 6.68 19.11
C GLY A 190 21.82 7.65 18.44
N ASP A 191 22.29 8.76 17.88
CA ASP A 191 21.46 9.82 17.30
C ASP A 191 21.88 10.16 15.86
N LEU A 192 21.32 9.43 14.89
CA LEU A 192 21.55 9.67 13.47
C LEU A 192 21.07 11.04 12.97
N SER A 193 20.22 11.76 13.73
CA SER A 193 19.71 13.07 13.30
C SER A 193 20.79 14.16 13.26
N ASN A 194 21.92 13.92 13.93
CA ASN A 194 23.06 14.82 13.94
C ASN A 194 24.20 14.40 12.98
N GLY A 195 23.97 13.34 12.19
CA GLY A 195 24.95 12.76 11.27
C GLY A 195 25.89 11.75 11.95
N THR A 196 26.90 11.27 11.22
CA THR A 196 27.92 10.35 11.76
C THR A 196 29.33 10.91 11.53
N PRO A 197 30.35 10.54 12.34
CA PRO A 197 31.69 11.12 12.23
C PRO A 197 32.32 11.06 10.84
N ASN A 198 32.00 10.02 10.07
CA ASN A 198 32.56 9.75 8.74
C ASN A 198 31.49 9.78 7.64
N GLN A 199 30.33 10.40 7.89
CA GLN A 199 29.19 10.41 6.98
C GLN A 199 29.58 10.80 5.55
N CYS A 200 30.42 11.83 5.35
CA CYS A 200 30.78 12.26 4.01
C CYS A 200 31.64 11.25 3.23
N ALA A 201 32.50 10.48 3.91
CA ALA A 201 33.25 9.40 3.27
C ALA A 201 32.34 8.22 2.90
N LEU A 202 31.35 7.93 3.73
CA LEU A 202 30.32 6.92 3.47
C LEU A 202 29.44 7.31 2.29
N VAL A 203 28.93 8.54 2.27
CA VAL A 203 28.14 9.10 1.17
C VAL A 203 28.89 9.01 -0.16
N GLU A 204 30.16 9.43 -0.18
CA GLU A 204 30.99 9.38 -1.40
C GLU A 204 31.23 7.93 -1.86
N GLY A 205 31.75 7.09 -0.96
CA GLY A 205 32.16 5.73 -1.32
C GLY A 205 31.00 4.84 -1.73
N PHE A 206 29.89 4.83 -0.98
CA PHE A 206 28.69 4.08 -1.38
C PHE A 206 28.02 4.70 -2.61
N GLY A 207 28.00 6.03 -2.73
CA GLY A 207 27.41 6.73 -3.87
C GLY A 207 28.09 6.44 -5.21
N LEU A 208 29.41 6.22 -5.21
CA LEU A 208 30.18 5.77 -6.39
C LEU A 208 29.79 4.36 -6.86
N HIS A 209 29.08 3.61 -6.01
CA HIS A 209 28.59 2.26 -6.26
C HIS A 209 27.05 2.17 -6.32
N GLY A 210 26.36 3.31 -6.47
CA GLY A 210 24.90 3.35 -6.64
C GLY A 210 24.11 3.11 -5.35
N LEU A 211 24.77 3.20 -4.20
CA LEU A 211 24.17 3.01 -2.88
C LEU A 211 24.07 4.33 -2.11
N GLY A 212 23.07 4.42 -1.21
CA GLY A 212 22.79 5.62 -0.42
C GLY A 212 22.35 6.84 -1.23
N PRO A 213 22.26 8.03 -0.59
CA PRO A 213 21.63 9.22 -1.17
C PRO A 213 22.35 9.76 -2.41
N GLN A 214 23.68 9.65 -2.47
CA GLN A 214 24.42 10.01 -3.68
C GLN A 214 24.21 9.00 -4.82
N GLY A 215 23.95 7.73 -4.47
CA GLY A 215 23.62 6.66 -5.40
C GLY A 215 22.18 6.68 -5.91
N GLY A 216 21.31 7.51 -5.33
CA GLY A 216 19.88 7.60 -5.68
C GLY A 216 18.97 6.73 -4.80
N GLN A 217 19.52 6.07 -3.79
CA GLN A 217 18.76 5.35 -2.76
C GLN A 217 18.53 6.24 -1.53
N ASP A 218 17.60 5.88 -0.65
CA ASP A 218 17.31 6.62 0.60
C ASP A 218 16.97 8.12 0.40
N VAL A 219 16.47 8.46 -0.80
CA VAL A 219 15.94 9.79 -1.13
C VAL A 219 14.42 9.68 -1.30
N ALA A 220 13.69 10.11 -0.28
CA ALA A 220 12.23 10.10 -0.29
C ALA A 220 11.71 11.54 -0.14
N PRO A 221 10.90 12.05 -1.09
CA PRO A 221 10.23 13.31 -0.90
C PRO A 221 9.14 13.19 0.18
N LEU A 222 8.91 14.29 0.90
CA LEU A 222 7.92 14.41 1.95
C LEU A 222 6.79 15.34 1.52
N HIS A 223 5.56 14.87 1.65
CA HIS A 223 4.37 15.63 1.31
C HIS A 223 3.28 15.43 2.37
N ALA A 224 2.69 16.54 2.82
CA ALA A 224 1.50 16.50 3.66
C ALA A 224 0.26 16.49 2.77
N VAL A 225 -0.36 15.32 2.61
CA VAL A 225 -1.55 15.11 1.78
C VAL A 225 -2.75 15.85 2.39
N PRO A 226 -3.39 16.79 1.67
CA PRO A 226 -4.60 17.43 2.16
C PRO A 226 -5.79 16.47 2.17
N GLU A 227 -6.68 16.59 3.16
CA GLU A 227 -7.85 15.71 3.27
C GLU A 227 -8.90 15.94 2.18
N SER A 228 -9.02 17.16 1.65
CA SER A 228 -9.98 17.52 0.61
C SER A 228 -9.62 18.85 -0.10
N LEU A 229 -10.24 19.09 -1.27
CA LEU A 229 -10.09 20.34 -2.04
C LEU A 229 -11.22 21.31 -1.72
N THR A 230 -11.10 22.06 -0.62
CA THR A 230 -12.11 23.07 -0.24
C THR A 230 -11.82 24.46 -0.80
N ALA A 231 -10.69 24.66 -1.47
CA ALA A 231 -10.30 25.92 -2.08
C ALA A 231 -10.45 25.84 -3.61
N GLU A 232 -10.73 26.99 -4.25
CA GLU A 232 -10.75 27.11 -5.71
C GLU A 232 -9.42 26.66 -6.35
N VAL A 233 -8.32 26.81 -5.60
CA VAL A 233 -6.98 26.32 -5.94
C VAL A 233 -6.36 25.68 -4.71
N LEU A 234 -5.91 24.44 -4.82
CA LEU A 234 -5.18 23.76 -3.75
C LEU A 234 -3.66 23.89 -3.98
N PRO A 235 -2.92 24.60 -3.10
CA PRO A 235 -1.47 24.59 -3.14
C PRO A 235 -0.93 23.25 -2.63
N LEU A 236 -0.10 22.61 -3.43
CA LEU A 236 0.68 21.44 -3.05
C LEU A 236 2.13 21.86 -2.79
N ARG A 237 2.72 21.27 -1.75
CA ARG A 237 4.12 21.46 -1.36
C ARG A 237 4.75 20.11 -1.08
N VAL A 238 5.79 19.79 -1.82
CA VAL A 238 6.61 18.59 -1.62
C VAL A 238 8.01 19.07 -1.20
N GLU A 239 8.52 18.52 -0.11
CA GLU A 239 9.89 18.72 0.34
C GLU A 239 10.77 17.58 -0.19
N LEU A 240 12.00 17.89 -0.57
CA LEU A 240 13.04 16.94 -0.88
C LEU A 240 14.15 17.13 0.17
N PRO A 241 14.08 16.43 1.31
CA PRO A 241 15.09 16.55 2.36
C PRO A 241 16.46 16.10 1.86
N ASP A 242 17.50 16.83 2.24
CA ASP A 242 18.89 16.38 2.06
C ASP A 242 19.34 15.61 3.31
N PRO A 243 19.56 14.28 3.22
CA PRO A 243 19.95 13.47 4.38
C PRO A 243 21.42 13.67 4.79
N ALA A 244 22.23 14.35 3.97
CA ALA A 244 23.64 14.61 4.25
C ALA A 244 24.07 16.01 3.77
N PRO A 245 23.47 17.10 4.29
CA PRO A 245 23.62 18.46 3.76
C PRO A 245 25.02 19.06 3.94
N THR A 246 25.87 18.43 4.76
CA THR A 246 27.28 18.79 4.90
C THR A 246 28.19 18.08 3.90
N CYS A 247 27.68 17.05 3.22
CA CYS A 247 28.43 16.13 2.38
C CYS A 247 28.03 16.21 0.90
N LEU A 248 26.77 16.49 0.62
CA LEU A 248 26.23 16.68 -0.73
C LEU A 248 25.27 17.88 -0.76
N GLU A 249 24.82 18.26 -1.95
CA GLU A 249 23.76 19.26 -2.15
C GLU A 249 22.64 18.61 -2.95
N LEU A 250 21.59 18.16 -2.25
CA LEU A 250 20.40 17.57 -2.86
C LEU A 250 19.29 18.60 -2.97
N VAL A 251 18.96 18.95 -4.21
CA VAL A 251 17.83 19.82 -4.58
C VAL A 251 17.16 19.28 -5.83
N ALA A 252 15.91 19.69 -6.07
CA ALA A 252 15.25 19.39 -7.34
C ALA A 252 15.82 20.26 -8.47
N HIS A 253 16.22 19.62 -9.58
CA HIS A 253 16.60 20.26 -10.84
C HIS A 253 15.39 20.57 -11.71
N SER A 254 14.41 19.66 -11.75
CA SER A 254 13.08 19.90 -12.30
C SER A 254 12.04 19.10 -11.54
N ALA A 255 10.78 19.53 -11.59
CA ALA A 255 9.68 18.81 -10.96
C ALA A 255 8.39 18.98 -11.76
N THR A 256 7.64 17.88 -11.87
CA THR A 256 6.37 17.79 -12.60
C THR A 256 5.31 17.19 -11.69
N LEU A 257 4.17 17.85 -11.56
CA LEU A 257 2.99 17.30 -10.92
C LEU A 257 2.15 16.59 -12.00
N HIS A 258 1.87 15.31 -11.77
CA HIS A 258 0.97 14.51 -12.57
C HIS A 258 -0.35 14.38 -11.82
N TRP A 259 -1.48 14.67 -12.47
CA TRP A 259 -2.79 14.55 -11.82
C TRP A 259 -3.86 14.08 -12.80
N ARG A 260 -4.93 13.48 -12.29
CA ARG A 260 -6.08 13.07 -13.09
C ARG A 260 -7.37 13.24 -12.30
N VAL A 261 -8.47 13.31 -13.03
CA VAL A 261 -9.83 13.29 -12.51
C VAL A 261 -10.41 11.92 -12.76
N ASP A 262 -10.92 11.29 -11.71
CA ASP A 262 -11.41 9.91 -11.71
C ASP A 262 -10.39 8.96 -12.41
N ASP A 263 -10.87 8.07 -13.28
CA ASP A 263 -10.06 7.16 -14.09
C ASP A 263 -9.62 7.78 -15.43
N GLY A 264 -9.59 9.11 -15.52
CA GLY A 264 -9.18 9.86 -16.71
C GLY A 264 -7.67 9.81 -17.01
N PRO A 265 -7.23 10.37 -18.15
CA PRO A 265 -5.81 10.44 -18.48
C PRO A 265 -5.05 11.38 -17.54
N TRP A 266 -3.78 11.04 -17.28
CA TRP A 266 -2.85 11.91 -16.56
C TRP A 266 -2.62 13.23 -17.31
N GLN A 267 -2.68 14.32 -16.57
CA GLN A 267 -2.33 15.68 -16.97
C GLN A 267 -1.07 16.12 -16.22
N GLN A 268 -0.33 17.06 -16.77
CA GLN A 268 0.95 17.50 -16.21
C GLN A 268 0.95 19.01 -15.92
N ILE A 269 1.50 19.39 -14.78
CA ILE A 269 1.73 20.77 -14.37
C ILE A 269 3.20 20.91 -13.96
N PRO A 270 3.98 21.83 -14.58
CA PRO A 270 5.34 22.08 -14.11
C PRO A 270 5.30 22.69 -12.71
N MET A 271 6.11 22.17 -11.80
CA MET A 271 6.21 22.68 -10.43
C MET A 271 7.25 23.80 -10.34
N VAL A 272 7.04 24.72 -9.40
CA VAL A 272 7.98 25.80 -9.07
C VAL A 272 8.97 25.29 -8.03
N LEU A 273 10.27 25.46 -8.31
CA LEU A 273 11.37 25.06 -7.43
C LEU A 273 11.72 26.21 -6.47
N ASP A 274 11.92 25.90 -5.18
CA ASP A 274 12.31 26.84 -4.13
C ASP A 274 13.24 26.12 -3.12
N GLY A 275 14.52 25.99 -3.48
CA GLY A 275 15.50 25.26 -2.66
C GLY A 275 15.19 23.76 -2.59
N GLN A 276 14.94 23.25 -1.39
CA GLN A 276 14.52 21.87 -1.12
C GLN A 276 13.01 21.67 -1.24
N GLU A 277 12.26 22.70 -1.63
CA GLU A 277 10.81 22.60 -1.80
C GLU A 277 10.43 22.71 -3.28
N VAL A 278 9.41 21.96 -3.68
CA VAL A 278 8.73 22.14 -4.96
C VAL A 278 7.23 22.37 -4.73
N ARG A 279 6.65 23.28 -5.51
CA ARG A 279 5.28 23.74 -5.30
C ARG A 279 4.47 23.73 -6.58
N ALA A 280 3.21 23.37 -6.46
CA ALA A 280 2.24 23.43 -7.56
C ALA A 280 0.86 23.81 -7.04
N SER A 281 -0.07 24.01 -7.96
CA SER A 281 -1.45 24.34 -7.65
C SER A 281 -2.36 23.51 -8.55
N LEU A 282 -3.22 22.69 -7.93
CA LEU A 282 -4.21 21.90 -8.67
C LEU A 282 -5.39 22.79 -9.09
N PRO A 283 -5.75 22.82 -10.39
CA PRO A 283 -6.91 23.57 -10.88
C PRO A 283 -8.18 22.75 -10.68
N VAL A 284 -8.93 23.06 -9.62
CA VAL A 284 -10.06 22.25 -9.14
C VAL A 284 -11.38 23.03 -9.07
N ASP A 285 -11.35 24.28 -9.51
CA ASP A 285 -12.45 25.24 -9.50
C ASP A 285 -13.66 24.81 -10.34
N ASP A 286 -13.42 24.11 -11.45
CA ASP A 286 -14.47 23.61 -12.35
C ASP A 286 -14.97 22.19 -12.00
N LEU A 287 -14.45 21.57 -10.93
CA LEU A 287 -14.81 20.20 -10.55
C LEU A 287 -16.00 20.17 -9.57
N ALA A 288 -16.87 19.18 -9.74
CA ALA A 288 -18.02 19.00 -8.86
C ALA A 288 -17.58 18.46 -7.48
N PRO A 289 -18.23 18.85 -6.37
CA PRO A 289 -17.99 18.23 -5.06
C PRO A 289 -18.17 16.71 -5.13
N GLY A 290 -17.28 15.96 -4.47
CA GLY A 290 -17.22 14.51 -4.51
C GLY A 290 -16.43 13.90 -5.66
N THR A 291 -15.93 14.70 -6.61
CA THR A 291 -15.05 14.21 -7.68
C THR A 291 -13.73 13.69 -7.10
N LEU A 292 -13.28 12.51 -7.54
CA LEU A 292 -11.99 11.94 -7.15
C LEU A 292 -10.87 12.61 -7.96
N VAL A 293 -9.82 13.02 -7.27
CA VAL A 293 -8.56 13.47 -7.89
C VAL A 293 -7.44 12.55 -7.42
N SER A 294 -6.65 12.04 -8.36
CA SER A 294 -5.40 11.34 -8.06
C SER A 294 -4.23 12.18 -8.53
N TYR A 295 -3.12 12.20 -7.78
CA TYR A 295 -1.91 12.91 -8.17
C TYR A 295 -0.64 12.26 -7.63
N TRP A 296 0.47 12.56 -8.29
CA TRP A 296 1.82 12.24 -7.84
C TRP A 296 2.79 13.27 -8.43
N SER A 297 3.96 13.43 -7.83
CA SER A 297 5.01 14.31 -8.33
C SER A 297 6.23 13.52 -8.75
N GLU A 298 6.85 13.96 -9.84
CA GLU A 298 8.13 13.47 -10.36
C GLU A 298 9.17 14.57 -10.16
N LEU A 299 10.31 14.25 -9.56
CA LEU A 299 11.41 15.18 -9.33
C LEU A 299 12.70 14.62 -9.91
N GLU A 300 13.34 15.38 -10.78
CA GLU A 300 14.73 15.13 -11.19
C GLU A 300 15.65 15.85 -10.20
N THR A 301 16.54 15.13 -9.54
CA THR A 301 17.44 15.67 -8.53
C THR A 301 18.70 16.30 -9.14
N SER A 302 19.39 17.16 -8.38
CA SER A 302 20.71 17.72 -8.71
C SER A 302 21.79 16.64 -8.94
N LEU A 303 21.54 15.43 -8.47
CA LEU A 303 22.42 14.27 -8.59
C LEU A 303 22.16 13.43 -9.86
N GLY A 304 21.13 13.77 -10.64
CA GLY A 304 20.77 13.07 -11.88
C GLY A 304 19.86 11.86 -11.68
N HIS A 305 19.24 11.72 -10.51
CA HIS A 305 18.27 10.66 -10.19
C HIS A 305 16.85 11.20 -10.26
N THR A 306 15.91 10.38 -10.72
CA THR A 306 14.47 10.64 -10.65
C THR A 306 13.88 10.04 -9.38
N VAL A 307 13.12 10.82 -8.63
CA VAL A 307 12.35 10.35 -7.46
C VAL A 307 10.88 10.76 -7.62
N SER A 308 9.98 10.07 -6.92
CA SER A 308 8.54 10.36 -6.96
C SER A 308 7.95 10.49 -5.57
N ASP A 309 6.90 11.29 -5.44
CA ASP A 309 6.02 11.33 -4.27
C ASP A 309 4.56 11.12 -4.67
N PRO A 310 3.87 10.11 -4.10
CA PRO A 310 4.47 9.06 -3.28
C PRO A 310 5.45 8.21 -4.12
N THR A 311 6.28 7.41 -3.46
CA THR A 311 7.17 6.47 -4.16
C THR A 311 6.32 5.61 -5.11
N GLY A 312 6.83 5.24 -6.29
CA GLY A 312 6.06 4.45 -7.28
C GLY A 312 5.02 5.24 -8.08
N GLY A 313 4.87 6.54 -7.83
CA GLY A 313 4.18 7.50 -8.69
C GLY A 313 2.80 7.04 -9.18
N PRO A 314 2.63 6.72 -10.48
CA PRO A 314 1.32 6.40 -11.06
C PRO A 314 0.70 5.08 -10.57
N ILE A 315 1.49 4.17 -9.98
CA ILE A 315 1.03 2.86 -9.45
C ILE A 315 0.27 3.04 -8.14
N ARG A 316 0.72 3.99 -7.30
CA ARG A 316 0.18 4.23 -5.96
C ARG A 316 0.01 5.73 -5.67
N PRO A 317 -0.72 6.48 -6.51
CA PRO A 317 -0.81 7.94 -6.37
C PRO A 317 -1.57 8.36 -5.11
N HIS A 318 -1.33 9.59 -4.65
CA HIS A 318 -2.18 10.25 -3.65
C HIS A 318 -3.62 10.35 -4.18
N THR A 319 -4.60 10.21 -3.30
CA THR A 319 -6.03 10.29 -3.65
C THR A 319 -6.79 11.23 -2.72
N LEU A 320 -7.63 12.07 -3.31
CA LEU A 320 -8.39 13.09 -2.59
C LEU A 320 -9.71 13.42 -3.30
N HIS A 321 -10.59 14.13 -2.60
CA HIS A 321 -11.90 14.51 -3.14
C HIS A 321 -12.07 16.01 -3.22
N VAL A 322 -12.90 16.43 -4.17
CA VAL A 322 -13.30 17.83 -4.33
C VAL A 322 -14.38 18.21 -3.30
N GLY A 323 -14.21 19.35 -2.62
CA GLY A 323 -15.16 19.85 -1.62
C GLY A 323 -15.05 19.18 -0.24
N GLY A 324 -15.80 19.71 0.73
CA GLY A 324 -15.83 19.16 2.09
C GLY A 324 -16.45 17.77 2.16
N LEU A 325 -16.16 17.05 3.25
CA LEU A 325 -16.66 15.71 3.51
C LEU A 325 -17.46 15.66 4.81
N LEU A 326 -18.52 14.86 4.81
CA LEU A 326 -19.36 14.56 5.96
C LEU A 326 -19.07 13.13 6.43
N PRO A 327 -18.64 12.92 7.69
CA PRO A 327 -18.37 11.57 8.21
C PRO A 327 -19.68 10.82 8.47
N ILE A 328 -19.79 9.59 7.96
CA ILE A 328 -20.98 8.73 8.12
C ILE A 328 -20.73 7.70 9.23
N TRP A 329 -19.59 7.03 9.14
CA TRP A 329 -19.21 5.93 10.02
C TRP A 329 -17.67 5.78 9.99
N CYS A 330 -17.06 5.40 11.11
CA CYS A 330 -15.61 5.21 11.22
C CYS A 330 -15.25 4.10 12.20
N GLN A 331 -14.12 3.45 11.96
CA GLN A 331 -13.48 2.53 12.89
C GLN A 331 -11.95 2.67 12.86
N ASP A 332 -11.36 2.89 14.04
CA ASP A 332 -9.90 3.00 14.28
C ASP A 332 -9.27 1.70 14.82
N PHE A 333 -10.10 0.66 15.04
CA PHE A 333 -9.72 -0.67 15.48
C PHE A 333 -9.02 -0.78 16.86
N GLU A 334 -8.99 0.29 17.66
CA GLU A 334 -8.31 0.26 18.95
C GLU A 334 -9.14 -0.47 20.01
N ALA A 335 -10.42 -0.13 20.07
CA ALA A 335 -11.36 -0.67 21.05
C ALA A 335 -11.74 -2.13 20.75
N ASP A 336 -11.99 -2.44 19.49
CA ASP A 336 -12.41 -3.76 18.99
C ASP A 336 -12.10 -3.90 17.49
N ASP A 337 -12.37 -5.09 16.94
CA ASP A 337 -12.10 -5.45 15.55
C ASP A 337 -13.15 -4.92 14.54
N GLY A 338 -14.11 -4.11 15.01
CA GLY A 338 -15.21 -3.56 14.22
C GLY A 338 -16.25 -4.58 13.77
N ASP A 339 -16.29 -5.77 14.36
CA ASP A 339 -17.10 -6.91 13.92
C ASP A 339 -16.77 -7.40 12.49
N PHE A 340 -15.58 -7.06 11.98
CA PHE A 340 -15.10 -7.54 10.70
C PHE A 340 -14.92 -9.07 10.74
N ARG A 341 -15.09 -9.71 9.58
CA ARG A 341 -15.00 -11.17 9.43
C ARG A 341 -14.07 -11.50 8.29
N HIS A 342 -13.10 -12.36 8.56
CA HIS A 342 -12.19 -12.87 7.56
C HIS A 342 -12.48 -14.32 7.18
N SER A 343 -11.98 -14.74 6.02
CA SER A 343 -12.11 -16.11 5.51
C SER A 343 -11.16 -16.39 4.35
N LEU A 344 -10.69 -17.64 4.26
CA LEU A 344 -10.18 -18.24 3.02
C LEU A 344 -11.33 -18.52 2.04
N VAL A 345 -11.37 -17.77 0.94
CA VAL A 345 -12.35 -17.91 -0.15
C VAL A 345 -11.96 -19.02 -1.12
N GLY A 346 -10.65 -19.21 -1.36
CA GLY A 346 -10.13 -20.21 -2.28
C GLY A 346 -8.65 -20.54 -2.05
N GLY A 347 -8.23 -21.72 -2.47
CA GLY A 347 -6.89 -22.27 -2.19
C GLY A 347 -6.96 -23.48 -1.25
N GLU A 348 -5.82 -24.13 -1.03
CA GLU A 348 -5.73 -25.22 -0.04
C GLU A 348 -5.76 -24.66 1.39
N ASP A 349 -6.66 -25.19 2.23
CA ASP A 349 -6.81 -24.85 3.65
C ASP A 349 -5.70 -25.51 4.47
N VAL A 350 -4.57 -24.81 4.53
CA VAL A 350 -3.39 -25.13 5.32
C VAL A 350 -3.19 -24.08 6.41
N ASP A 351 -2.27 -24.34 7.32
CA ASP A 351 -1.95 -23.43 8.41
C ASP A 351 -1.49 -22.06 7.87
N GLY A 352 -2.14 -20.98 8.31
CA GLY A 352 -1.92 -19.62 7.80
C GLY A 352 -2.55 -19.32 6.43
N ALA A 353 -3.38 -20.21 5.87
CA ALA A 353 -4.03 -19.94 4.58
C ALA A 353 -5.05 -18.79 4.67
N ASP A 354 -5.86 -18.73 5.73
CA ASP A 354 -6.62 -17.54 6.11
C ASP A 354 -5.71 -16.66 6.98
N ASP A 355 -5.05 -15.70 6.35
CA ASP A 355 -3.94 -14.94 6.92
C ASP A 355 -4.35 -13.56 7.49
N TRP A 356 -5.61 -13.16 7.40
CA TRP A 356 -6.06 -11.91 8.01
C TRP A 356 -5.98 -11.98 9.54
N ALA A 357 -5.33 -10.98 10.14
CA ALA A 357 -5.18 -10.82 11.58
C ALA A 357 -5.53 -9.39 12.01
N TRP A 358 -6.10 -9.27 13.21
CA TRP A 358 -6.28 -8.00 13.92
C TRP A 358 -5.28 -7.90 15.06
N GLY A 359 -4.44 -6.88 15.05
CA GLY A 359 -3.35 -6.74 16.02
C GLY A 359 -2.36 -5.66 15.63
N THR A 360 -1.19 -5.69 16.26
CA THR A 360 -0.12 -4.72 16.00
C THR A 360 0.78 -5.24 14.88
N PRO A 361 0.89 -4.53 13.73
CA PRO A 361 1.88 -4.83 12.70
C PRO A 361 3.30 -4.74 13.28
N ILE A 362 4.22 -5.61 12.84
CA ILE A 362 5.61 -5.62 13.35
C ILE A 362 6.69 -5.33 12.30
N GLY A 363 6.30 -5.04 11.06
CA GLY A 363 7.21 -4.54 10.02
C GLY A 363 8.02 -5.60 9.27
N LEU A 364 7.47 -6.80 9.09
CA LEU A 364 8.13 -7.86 8.30
C LEU A 364 7.61 -7.87 6.85
N SER A 365 8.39 -8.38 5.90
CA SER A 365 7.96 -8.61 4.51
C SER A 365 7.39 -7.38 3.77
N GLY A 366 7.82 -6.18 4.18
CA GLY A 366 7.40 -4.90 3.61
C GLY A 366 6.19 -4.26 4.30
N ASP A 367 5.61 -4.90 5.30
CA ASP A 367 4.50 -4.35 6.10
C ASP A 367 4.92 -3.19 7.02
N PRO A 368 3.97 -2.43 7.58
CA PRO A 368 4.30 -1.36 8.50
C PRO A 368 4.82 -1.90 9.84
N ALA A 369 5.73 -1.15 10.47
CA ALA A 369 6.24 -1.46 11.81
C ALA A 369 5.24 -1.12 12.95
N GLY A 370 4.03 -0.66 12.60
CA GLY A 370 2.96 -0.33 13.53
C GLY A 370 1.71 0.19 12.81
N ALA A 371 0.59 0.25 13.54
CA ALA A 371 -0.67 0.80 13.03
C ALA A 371 -0.53 2.29 12.63
N ALA A 372 -1.42 2.78 11.76
CA ALA A 372 -1.39 4.15 11.29
C ALA A 372 -1.79 5.11 12.42
N SER A 373 -2.79 4.71 13.20
CA SER A 373 -3.20 5.33 14.44
C SER A 373 -3.21 4.30 15.57
N GLY A 374 -3.05 4.75 16.81
CA GLY A 374 -3.08 3.85 17.96
C GLY A 374 -2.04 2.72 17.92
N SER A 375 -2.50 1.47 17.95
CA SER A 375 -1.68 0.28 18.11
C SER A 375 -2.18 -0.95 17.33
N LYS A 376 -3.38 -0.94 16.78
CA LYS A 376 -4.01 -2.09 16.13
C LYS A 376 -4.53 -1.74 14.75
N ALA A 377 -4.35 -2.68 13.84
CA ALA A 377 -4.85 -2.63 12.48
C ALA A 377 -5.35 -4.03 12.07
N TRP A 378 -6.02 -4.10 10.92
CA TRP A 378 -6.23 -5.37 10.22
C TRP A 378 -5.14 -5.55 9.16
N GLY A 379 -4.55 -6.73 9.02
CA GLY A 379 -3.66 -7.01 7.89
C GLY A 379 -3.50 -8.49 7.57
N ASN A 380 -2.98 -8.80 6.38
CA ASN A 380 -2.55 -10.13 5.98
C ASN A 380 -1.22 -10.42 6.68
N ASP A 381 -1.17 -11.45 7.53
CA ASP A 381 0.00 -11.81 8.33
C ASP A 381 0.71 -10.60 8.96
N LEU A 382 0.27 -10.17 10.14
CA LEU A 382 0.91 -9.07 10.87
C LEU A 382 2.30 -9.43 11.46
N GLY A 383 2.82 -10.63 11.18
CA GLY A 383 4.07 -11.18 11.67
C GLY A 383 4.01 -11.78 13.08
N GLY A 384 5.11 -12.43 13.48
CA GLY A 384 5.36 -12.88 14.84
C GLY A 384 5.12 -14.38 15.07
N GLY A 385 5.85 -14.95 16.02
CA GLY A 385 5.79 -16.39 16.30
C GLY A 385 6.32 -17.22 15.13
N ARG A 386 5.41 -17.83 14.37
CA ARG A 386 5.72 -18.66 13.17
C ARG A 386 5.33 -17.97 11.86
N PHE A 387 4.77 -16.77 11.96
CA PHE A 387 4.30 -15.98 10.83
C PHE A 387 5.38 -14.95 10.49
N ASP A 388 5.75 -14.90 9.22
CA ASP A 388 6.90 -14.12 8.71
C ASP A 388 6.47 -12.80 8.07
N GLY A 389 5.19 -12.46 8.19
CA GLY A 389 4.62 -11.23 7.67
C GLY A 389 4.25 -11.32 6.20
N ALA A 390 4.33 -12.49 5.55
CA ALA A 390 4.12 -12.61 4.12
C ALA A 390 2.83 -13.37 3.78
N TYR A 391 2.04 -12.87 2.83
CA TYR A 391 0.90 -13.61 2.31
C TYR A 391 1.37 -14.91 1.63
N GLN A 392 0.51 -15.94 1.64
CA GLN A 392 0.82 -17.22 1.01
C GLN A 392 0.47 -17.25 -0.48
N ASN A 393 1.24 -18.02 -1.25
CA ASN A 393 0.97 -18.33 -2.65
C ASN A 393 -0.33 -19.15 -2.81
N GLU A 394 -0.96 -19.01 -3.98
CA GLU A 394 -2.16 -19.73 -4.42
C GLU A 394 -3.34 -19.64 -3.44
N LYS A 395 -3.50 -18.49 -2.77
CA LYS A 395 -4.61 -18.20 -1.86
C LYS A 395 -5.57 -17.19 -2.44
N HIS A 396 -6.77 -17.18 -1.89
CA HIS A 396 -7.75 -16.13 -2.07
C HIS A 396 -8.37 -15.85 -0.73
N ASN A 397 -7.94 -14.76 -0.09
CA ASN A 397 -8.36 -14.35 1.24
C ASN A 397 -9.26 -13.13 1.17
N ARG A 398 -10.16 -13.02 2.15
CA ARG A 398 -11.12 -11.92 2.25
C ARG A 398 -11.25 -11.46 3.69
N LEU A 399 -11.23 -10.15 3.89
CA LEU A 399 -11.77 -9.47 5.07
C LEU A 399 -13.05 -8.73 4.67
N ALA A 400 -14.10 -8.84 5.48
CA ALA A 400 -15.39 -8.23 5.19
C ALA A 400 -15.94 -7.46 6.40
N SER A 401 -16.43 -6.25 6.16
CA SER A 401 -17.11 -5.45 7.17
C SER A 401 -18.46 -6.06 7.58
N PRO A 402 -19.05 -5.65 8.72
CA PRO A 402 -20.49 -5.76 8.91
C PRO A 402 -21.25 -4.91 7.87
N LYS A 403 -22.59 -4.96 7.90
CA LYS A 403 -23.39 -4.00 7.12
C LYS A 403 -23.28 -2.63 7.78
N LEU A 404 -22.77 -1.66 7.03
CA LEU A 404 -22.50 -0.31 7.48
C LEU A 404 -23.64 0.61 7.02
N PRO A 405 -24.27 1.39 7.90
CA PRO A 405 -25.34 2.29 7.49
C PRO A 405 -24.79 3.46 6.68
N THR A 406 -25.43 3.75 5.56
CA THR A 406 -25.17 4.90 4.67
C THR A 406 -26.36 5.84 4.55
N PHE A 407 -27.48 5.52 5.21
CA PHE A 407 -28.63 6.40 5.38
C PHE A 407 -29.16 6.96 4.06
N HIS A 408 -29.27 8.29 3.93
CA HIS A 408 -29.73 9.00 2.73
C HIS A 408 -28.57 9.58 1.92
N TYR A 409 -27.32 9.33 2.33
CA TYR A 409 -26.16 9.95 1.71
C TYR A 409 -25.97 9.43 0.28
N ASP A 410 -25.64 10.35 -0.60
CA ASP A 410 -25.35 10.13 -2.02
C ASP A 410 -23.87 10.45 -2.32
N GLY A 411 -23.27 9.71 -3.25
CA GLY A 411 -21.86 9.82 -3.58
C GLY A 411 -20.94 9.28 -2.48
N VAL A 412 -21.35 8.22 -1.78
CA VAL A 412 -20.61 7.67 -0.64
C VAL A 412 -19.21 7.18 -1.07
N LEU A 413 -18.22 7.49 -0.25
CA LEU A 413 -16.81 7.17 -0.46
C LEU A 413 -16.20 6.49 0.77
N LEU A 414 -15.31 5.54 0.52
CA LEU A 414 -14.48 4.88 1.51
C LEU A 414 -13.16 5.66 1.66
N ARG A 415 -12.79 6.02 2.89
CA ARG A 415 -11.46 6.54 3.28
C ARG A 415 -10.85 5.63 4.31
N TYR A 416 -9.57 5.32 4.16
CA TYR A 416 -8.81 4.54 5.14
C TYR A 416 -7.31 4.80 4.96
N GLN A 417 -6.52 4.46 5.98
CA GLN A 417 -5.07 4.39 5.87
C GLN A 417 -4.73 3.05 5.22
N ARG A 418 -4.08 3.11 4.05
CA ARG A 418 -3.62 1.95 3.31
C ARG A 418 -2.14 1.75 3.55
N TRP A 419 -1.77 0.50 3.82
CA TRP A 419 -0.47 -0.02 3.50
C TRP A 419 -0.68 -1.28 2.67
N LEU A 420 -0.14 -1.33 1.46
CA LEU A 420 -0.29 -2.48 0.58
C LEU A 420 1.06 -2.82 -0.05
N THR A 421 1.51 -4.06 0.16
CA THR A 421 2.67 -4.63 -0.53
C THR A 421 2.25 -5.90 -1.26
N VAL A 422 2.07 -5.82 -2.57
CA VAL A 422 1.57 -6.93 -3.39
C VAL A 422 2.29 -6.95 -4.74
N GLU A 423 2.42 -8.14 -5.33
CA GLU A 423 2.93 -8.26 -6.70
C GLU A 423 2.08 -7.43 -7.68
N ASP A 424 2.60 -7.31 -8.90
CA ASP A 424 1.89 -6.67 -9.99
C ASP A 424 0.52 -7.32 -10.18
N GLY A 425 -0.51 -6.49 -10.41
CA GLY A 425 -1.89 -6.92 -10.62
C GLY A 425 -2.13 -7.85 -11.81
N PHE A 426 -1.11 -8.08 -12.64
CA PHE A 426 -1.12 -9.16 -13.63
C PHE A 426 -1.08 -10.56 -12.99
N TYR A 427 -0.37 -10.71 -11.86
CA TYR A 427 -0.20 -11.96 -11.12
C TYR A 427 -1.10 -11.98 -9.87
N ASP A 428 -0.91 -11.00 -8.98
CA ASP A 428 -1.59 -10.95 -7.68
C ASP A 428 -2.61 -9.81 -7.62
N HIS A 429 -3.85 -10.15 -7.27
CA HIS A 429 -4.97 -9.23 -7.30
C HIS A 429 -5.40 -8.83 -5.89
N ALA A 430 -5.08 -7.60 -5.50
CA ALA A 430 -5.63 -6.93 -4.34
C ALA A 430 -6.85 -6.10 -4.77
N THR A 431 -8.03 -6.36 -4.18
CA THR A 431 -9.29 -5.72 -4.60
C THR A 431 -10.15 -5.23 -3.44
N ILE A 432 -10.99 -4.22 -3.71
CA ILE A 432 -12.03 -3.74 -2.78
C ILE A 432 -13.39 -3.93 -3.44
N LEU A 433 -14.32 -4.54 -2.70
CA LEU A 433 -15.68 -4.80 -3.13
C LEU A 433 -16.69 -4.01 -2.27
N ALA A 434 -17.71 -3.43 -2.91
CA ALA A 434 -18.91 -2.91 -2.26
C ALA A 434 -20.12 -3.77 -2.68
N ASP A 435 -20.74 -4.46 -1.71
CA ASP A 435 -21.81 -5.45 -1.94
C ASP A 435 -21.45 -6.52 -3.01
N GLY A 436 -20.17 -6.89 -3.07
CA GLY A 436 -19.62 -7.86 -4.01
C GLY A 436 -19.31 -7.31 -5.40
N VAL A 437 -19.46 -6.01 -5.63
CA VAL A 437 -19.04 -5.31 -6.85
C VAL A 437 -17.66 -4.71 -6.64
N GLU A 438 -16.71 -5.01 -7.52
CA GLU A 438 -15.37 -4.41 -7.49
C GLU A 438 -15.44 -2.89 -7.72
N VAL A 439 -14.90 -2.13 -6.78
CA VAL A 439 -14.81 -0.67 -6.83
C VAL A 439 -13.37 -0.16 -6.97
N TRP A 440 -12.38 -1.01 -6.65
CA TRP A 440 -10.96 -0.73 -6.79
C TRP A 440 -10.14 -2.03 -6.91
N SER A 441 -9.02 -1.97 -7.65
CA SER A 441 -8.00 -3.00 -7.75
C SER A 441 -6.60 -2.39 -7.85
N ASN A 442 -5.57 -3.14 -7.45
CA ASN A 442 -4.17 -2.73 -7.65
C ASN A 442 -3.83 -2.60 -9.14
N HIS A 443 -2.80 -1.79 -9.41
CA HIS A 443 -2.26 -1.63 -10.75
C HIS A 443 -1.81 -2.98 -11.33
N ALA A 444 -2.12 -3.20 -12.61
CA ALA A 444 -1.72 -4.39 -13.36
C ALA A 444 -1.00 -3.95 -14.63
N SER A 445 0.26 -4.35 -14.77
CA SER A 445 1.01 -4.14 -16.02
C SER A 445 0.64 -5.20 -17.06
N GLY A 446 1.28 -5.11 -18.23
CA GLY A 446 1.15 -6.14 -19.26
C GLY A 446 2.00 -7.36 -18.93
N ALA A 447 1.65 -8.51 -19.52
CA ALA A 447 2.40 -9.77 -19.38
C ALA A 447 3.89 -9.68 -19.75
N ASP A 448 4.28 -8.69 -20.57
CA ASP A 448 5.66 -8.47 -20.99
C ASP A 448 6.50 -7.64 -19.98
N VAL A 449 5.85 -7.10 -18.94
CA VAL A 449 6.45 -6.27 -17.87
C VAL A 449 6.39 -7.06 -16.56
N GLY A 450 5.21 -7.13 -15.93
CA GLY A 450 4.94 -8.01 -14.78
C GLY A 450 5.71 -7.68 -13.49
N ASP A 451 6.49 -6.60 -13.47
CA ASP A 451 7.34 -6.20 -12.34
C ASP A 451 6.97 -4.81 -11.77
N GLU A 452 5.82 -4.24 -12.13
CA GLU A 452 5.29 -2.98 -11.60
C GLU A 452 4.49 -3.21 -10.31
N HIS A 453 5.15 -3.80 -9.30
CA HIS A 453 4.56 -4.15 -8.01
C HIS A 453 3.99 -2.93 -7.24
N HIS A 454 2.93 -3.16 -6.47
CA HIS A 454 2.37 -2.15 -5.58
C HIS A 454 3.01 -2.30 -4.20
N LEU A 455 4.04 -1.49 -3.92
CA LEU A 455 4.84 -1.57 -2.69
C LEU A 455 4.78 -0.23 -1.93
N ASP A 456 3.75 -0.04 -1.09
CA ASP A 456 3.69 1.11 -0.19
C ASP A 456 4.90 1.08 0.78
N ASP A 457 5.50 2.24 1.02
CA ASP A 457 6.64 2.44 1.95
C ASP A 457 6.29 3.31 3.17
N ARG A 458 5.02 3.73 3.23
CA ARG A 458 4.43 4.57 4.26
C ARG A 458 2.91 4.34 4.27
N TRP A 459 2.26 4.74 5.35
CA TRP A 459 0.81 4.78 5.40
C TRP A 459 0.28 5.85 4.45
N GLU A 460 -0.57 5.44 3.50
CA GLU A 460 -1.14 6.31 2.48
C GLU A 460 -2.65 6.52 2.74
N PRO A 461 -3.12 7.76 2.89
CA PRO A 461 -4.55 8.05 2.88
C PRO A 461 -5.14 7.67 1.53
N HIS A 462 -5.96 6.61 1.53
CA HIS A 462 -6.56 6.08 0.32
C HIS A 462 -8.05 6.35 0.31
N THR A 463 -8.53 6.91 -0.79
CA THR A 463 -9.95 7.19 -0.98
C THR A 463 -10.52 6.52 -2.22
N VAL A 464 -11.62 5.80 -2.04
CA VAL A 464 -12.27 4.99 -3.07
C VAL A 464 -13.75 5.39 -3.18
N PRO A 465 -14.18 5.98 -4.31
CA PRO A 465 -15.60 6.20 -4.58
C PRO A 465 -16.32 4.86 -4.67
N LEU A 466 -17.44 4.69 -3.96
CA LEU A 466 -18.20 3.43 -3.97
C LEU A 466 -19.16 3.32 -5.17
N ARG A 467 -19.00 4.20 -6.17
CA ARG A 467 -19.70 4.19 -7.48
C ARG A 467 -21.22 4.08 -7.36
N GLY A 468 -21.77 4.70 -6.31
CA GLY A 468 -23.17 4.71 -5.94
C GLY A 468 -23.76 3.37 -5.45
N GLN A 469 -22.93 2.35 -5.26
CA GLN A 469 -23.37 1.08 -4.65
C GLN A 469 -23.74 1.23 -3.18
N ALA A 470 -23.18 2.25 -2.53
CA ALA A 470 -23.36 2.51 -1.11
C ALA A 470 -24.34 3.67 -0.86
N ASP A 471 -24.95 4.24 -1.89
CA ASP A 471 -25.91 5.33 -1.72
C ASP A 471 -27.21 4.77 -1.13
N ASP A 472 -27.87 5.55 -0.29
CA ASP A 472 -29.25 5.28 0.13
C ASP A 472 -29.53 3.97 0.88
N GLY A 473 -28.76 3.64 1.91
CA GLY A 473 -29.19 2.63 2.88
C GLY A 473 -28.07 2.07 3.75
N GLU A 474 -27.47 0.97 3.30
CA GLU A 474 -26.37 0.29 3.95
C GLU A 474 -25.46 -0.38 2.91
N VAL A 475 -24.19 -0.56 3.23
CA VAL A 475 -23.21 -1.24 2.36
C VAL A 475 -22.41 -2.27 3.15
N LYS A 476 -22.03 -3.37 2.51
CA LYS A 476 -21.00 -4.28 3.00
C LYS A 476 -19.73 -4.15 2.16
N LEU A 477 -18.62 -3.81 2.81
CA LEU A 477 -17.30 -3.74 2.17
C LEU A 477 -16.54 -5.05 2.33
N ALA A 478 -15.66 -5.35 1.37
CA ALA A 478 -14.68 -6.42 1.49
C ALA A 478 -13.35 -6.05 0.84
N TRP A 479 -12.25 -6.48 1.45
CA TRP A 479 -10.90 -6.43 0.91
C TRP A 479 -10.48 -7.86 0.60
N GLU A 480 -9.99 -8.08 -0.61
CA GLU A 480 -9.53 -9.40 -1.04
C GLU A 480 -8.09 -9.35 -1.52
N LEU A 481 -7.39 -10.45 -1.32
CA LEU A 481 -6.10 -10.72 -1.91
C LEU A 481 -6.15 -12.11 -2.55
N ARG A 482 -5.87 -12.17 -3.86
CA ARG A 482 -5.79 -13.41 -4.61
C ARG A 482 -4.41 -13.53 -5.23
N THR A 483 -3.70 -14.60 -4.88
CA THR A 483 -2.27 -14.75 -5.15
C THR A 483 -1.98 -15.89 -6.14
N ASP A 484 -0.86 -15.76 -6.83
CA ASP A 484 -0.33 -16.70 -7.80
C ASP A 484 0.71 -17.66 -7.14
N GLN A 485 1.52 -18.38 -7.93
CA GLN A 485 2.49 -19.36 -7.42
C GLN A 485 3.84 -18.77 -6.97
N GLY A 486 4.11 -17.48 -7.21
CA GLY A 486 5.38 -16.80 -6.97
C GLY A 486 5.19 -15.42 -6.35
N PHE A 487 6.31 -14.84 -5.89
CA PHE A 487 6.42 -13.59 -5.12
C PHE A 487 5.53 -13.53 -3.86
N GLN A 488 6.09 -13.06 -2.76
CA GLN A 488 5.36 -12.90 -1.50
C GLN A 488 5.78 -11.60 -0.86
N ALA A 489 4.82 -10.88 -0.29
CA ALA A 489 5.03 -9.63 0.43
C ALA A 489 3.97 -9.52 1.55
N GLY A 490 3.88 -8.37 2.23
CA GLY A 490 2.96 -8.12 3.35
C GLY A 490 1.47 -8.22 3.00
N GLY A 491 1.07 -7.91 1.77
CA GLY A 491 -0.33 -7.89 1.39
C GLY A 491 -1.02 -6.63 1.93
N TRP A 492 -2.26 -6.75 2.38
CA TRP A 492 -3.01 -5.63 2.94
C TRP A 492 -2.64 -5.38 4.40
N THR A 493 -2.47 -4.12 4.77
CA THR A 493 -2.74 -3.63 6.13
C THR A 493 -3.63 -2.38 6.05
N LEU A 494 -4.67 -2.34 6.90
CA LEU A 494 -5.76 -1.36 6.88
C LEU A 494 -5.95 -0.75 8.27
N ASP A 495 -6.10 0.56 8.31
CA ASP A 495 -6.41 1.28 9.54
C ASP A 495 -7.31 2.50 9.27
N ASP A 496 -7.92 3.09 10.31
CA ASP A 496 -8.81 4.26 10.24
C ASP A 496 -9.89 4.17 9.13
N VAL A 497 -10.62 3.05 9.07
CA VAL A 497 -11.60 2.78 8.00
C VAL A 497 -12.89 3.56 8.23
N CYS A 498 -13.21 4.46 7.30
CA CYS A 498 -14.35 5.37 7.39
C CYS A 498 -15.17 5.45 6.10
N LEU A 499 -16.48 5.62 6.26
CA LEU A 499 -17.39 6.06 5.20
C LEU A 499 -17.67 7.55 5.34
N HIS A 500 -17.63 8.25 4.21
CA HIS A 500 -17.94 9.67 4.11
C HIS A 500 -18.89 9.93 2.93
N ALA A 501 -19.46 11.12 2.90
CA ALA A 501 -20.15 11.65 1.72
C ALA A 501 -19.71 13.10 1.42
N PRO A 502 -19.85 13.57 0.17
CA PRO A 502 -19.61 14.96 -0.19
C PRO A 502 -20.54 15.90 0.60
N ASP A 503 -20.01 17.02 1.07
CA ASP A 503 -20.73 18.03 1.86
C ASP A 503 -21.66 18.91 0.99
N THR A 504 -22.61 18.27 0.31
CA THR A 504 -23.67 18.92 -0.44
C THR A 504 -24.81 19.34 0.50
N PRO A 505 -25.64 20.35 0.15
CA PRO A 505 -26.81 20.71 0.94
C PRO A 505 -27.74 19.53 1.22
N ASP A 506 -27.94 18.64 0.25
CA ASP A 506 -28.86 17.51 0.39
C ASP A 506 -28.32 16.40 1.29
N ASN A 507 -27.02 16.10 1.23
CA ASN A 507 -26.36 15.18 2.16
C ASN A 507 -26.31 15.74 3.59
N ARG A 508 -26.11 17.04 3.74
CA ARG A 508 -26.04 17.71 5.05
C ARG A 508 -27.40 17.81 5.73
N LEU A 509 -28.44 18.13 4.96
CA LEU A 509 -29.78 18.46 5.45
C LEU A 509 -30.75 17.28 5.47
N GLY A 510 -30.35 16.13 4.93
CA GLY A 510 -31.22 14.96 4.90
C GLY A 510 -31.57 14.46 6.30
N MET A 511 -32.75 13.87 6.39
CA MET A 511 -33.31 13.30 7.61
C MET A 511 -33.67 11.84 7.37
N ASN A 512 -33.65 11.07 8.45
CA ASN A 512 -33.90 9.64 8.41
C ASN A 512 -35.13 9.28 9.26
N ASP A 513 -35.67 8.08 9.03
CA ASP A 513 -36.69 7.44 9.86
C ASP A 513 -38.00 8.24 10.00
N PHE A 514 -38.37 9.05 8.99
CA PHE A 514 -39.62 9.79 9.04
C PHE A 514 -40.81 8.83 9.00
N THR A 515 -41.65 8.88 10.03
CA THR A 515 -42.89 8.09 10.10
C THR A 515 -44.10 8.96 10.42
N ALA A 516 -45.24 8.57 9.87
CA ALA A 516 -46.53 9.18 10.16
C ALA A 516 -47.52 8.08 10.56
N ARG A 517 -48.18 8.24 11.71
CA ARG A 517 -49.14 7.26 12.25
C ARG A 517 -50.43 7.95 12.68
N ARG A 518 -51.56 7.51 12.13
CA ARG A 518 -52.89 8.00 12.53
C ARG A 518 -53.30 7.40 13.87
N ASP A 519 -53.80 8.25 14.77
CA ASP A 519 -54.41 7.82 16.03
C ASP A 519 -55.84 7.29 15.79
N ALA A 520 -56.35 6.53 16.75
CA ALA A 520 -57.67 5.89 16.65
C ALA A 520 -58.84 6.88 16.55
N ASP A 521 -58.64 8.16 16.87
CA ASP A 521 -59.64 9.23 16.77
C ASP A 521 -59.87 9.71 15.32
N SER A 522 -59.06 9.23 14.37
CA SER A 522 -59.04 9.55 12.94
C SER A 522 -58.72 11.00 12.54
N THR A 523 -58.54 11.90 13.51
CA THR A 523 -58.26 13.33 13.26
C THR A 523 -56.83 13.73 13.59
N THR A 524 -56.11 12.88 14.33
CA THR A 524 -54.75 13.17 14.79
C THR A 524 -53.74 12.26 14.09
N VAL A 525 -52.63 12.84 13.63
CA VAL A 525 -51.48 12.09 13.10
C VAL A 525 -50.23 12.41 13.92
N ARG A 526 -49.58 11.37 14.46
CA ARG A 526 -48.29 11.46 15.13
C ARG A 526 -47.17 11.31 14.12
N LEU A 527 -46.19 12.20 14.21
CA LEU A 527 -45.05 12.28 13.31
C LEU A 527 -43.78 12.07 14.14
N SER A 528 -42.83 11.30 13.61
CA SER A 528 -41.50 11.14 14.20
C SER A 528 -40.43 11.07 13.12
N TRP A 529 -39.23 11.56 13.39
CA TRP A 529 -38.06 11.46 12.50
C TRP A 529 -36.78 11.66 13.28
N THR A 530 -35.63 11.37 12.67
CA THR A 530 -34.31 11.68 13.20
C THR A 530 -33.82 13.00 12.58
N MET A 531 -33.39 13.95 13.42
CA MET A 531 -32.83 15.22 12.95
C MET A 531 -31.57 15.00 12.09
N PRO A 532 -31.19 15.96 11.21
CA PRO A 532 -29.97 15.82 10.42
C PRO A 532 -28.74 15.56 11.30
N HIS A 533 -27.78 14.83 10.75
CA HIS A 533 -26.58 14.41 11.48
C HIS A 533 -25.51 15.51 11.50
N HIS A 534 -25.50 16.40 10.50
CA HIS A 534 -24.46 17.40 10.33
C HIS A 534 -24.99 18.83 10.40
N ASP A 535 -24.13 19.74 10.85
CA ASP A 535 -24.37 21.17 10.83
C ASP A 535 -23.86 21.82 9.52
N PRO A 536 -24.30 23.05 9.21
CA PRO A 536 -25.34 23.83 9.87
C PRO A 536 -26.77 23.43 9.50
N VAL A 537 -27.66 23.49 10.50
CA VAL A 537 -29.13 23.42 10.33
C VAL A 537 -29.75 24.50 11.22
N ASP A 538 -30.53 25.41 10.64
CA ASP A 538 -31.15 26.52 11.36
C ASP A 538 -32.67 26.37 11.54
N GLU A 539 -33.31 25.60 10.66
CA GLU A 539 -34.75 25.41 10.67
C GLU A 539 -35.16 24.04 10.12
N VAL A 540 -36.19 23.44 10.73
CA VAL A 540 -36.90 22.28 10.20
C VAL A 540 -38.40 22.57 10.17
N VAL A 541 -39.04 22.27 9.04
CA VAL A 541 -40.50 22.32 8.87
C VAL A 541 -41.04 20.96 8.46
N VAL A 542 -42.24 20.62 8.91
CA VAL A 542 -42.98 19.46 8.37
C VAL A 542 -44.18 19.97 7.59
N VAL A 543 -44.30 19.51 6.35
CA VAL A 543 -45.34 19.90 5.40
C VAL A 543 -46.28 18.74 5.19
N ARG A 544 -47.58 19.02 5.23
CA ARG A 544 -48.66 18.12 4.85
C ARG A 544 -49.23 18.51 3.50
N LYS A 545 -49.46 17.54 2.63
CA LYS A 545 -50.16 17.70 1.36
C LYS A 545 -51.13 16.54 1.12
N ARG A 546 -52.25 16.81 0.43
CA ARG A 546 -53.24 15.79 0.09
C ARG A 546 -53.03 15.27 -1.33
N GLY A 547 -53.10 13.95 -1.51
CA GLY A 547 -53.09 13.28 -2.82
C GLY A 547 -51.75 13.20 -3.54
N ALA A 548 -50.70 13.83 -3.01
CA ALA A 548 -49.34 13.72 -3.54
C ALA A 548 -48.32 14.16 -2.48
N TRP A 549 -47.07 13.73 -2.65
CA TRP A 549 -45.93 14.19 -1.87
C TRP A 549 -45.76 15.71 -1.95
N PRO A 550 -45.47 16.40 -0.83
CA PRO A 550 -44.90 17.74 -0.88
C PRO A 550 -43.60 17.72 -1.69
N THR A 551 -43.31 18.78 -2.44
CA THR A 551 -42.05 18.94 -3.20
C THR A 551 -41.16 20.05 -2.63
N GLY A 552 -41.48 20.56 -1.44
CA GLY A 552 -40.71 21.59 -0.77
C GLY A 552 -41.42 22.20 0.44
N PRO A 553 -40.75 23.09 1.18
CA PRO A 553 -41.23 23.62 2.46
C PRO A 553 -42.51 24.47 2.37
N THR A 554 -42.90 24.91 1.16
CA THR A 554 -44.10 25.73 0.93
C THR A 554 -45.18 25.01 0.12
N ASP A 555 -44.97 23.74 -0.25
CA ASP A 555 -45.89 22.97 -1.08
C ASP A 555 -46.88 22.16 -0.22
N GLY A 556 -47.75 22.89 0.47
CA GLY A 556 -48.75 22.32 1.39
C GLY A 556 -48.88 23.12 2.68
N ASP A 557 -49.50 22.52 3.68
CA ASP A 557 -49.68 23.12 5.00
C ASP A 557 -48.49 22.78 5.89
N GLN A 558 -47.82 23.77 6.48
CA GLN A 558 -46.80 23.53 7.48
C GLN A 558 -47.46 23.19 8.83
N VAL A 559 -47.36 21.92 9.23
CA VAL A 559 -47.96 21.40 10.46
C VAL A 559 -46.99 21.44 11.65
N PHE A 560 -45.69 21.64 11.38
CA PHE A 560 -44.66 21.79 12.40
C PHE A 560 -43.54 22.70 11.89
N ARG A 561 -42.93 23.46 12.81
CA ARG A 561 -41.74 24.29 12.57
C ARG A 561 -40.92 24.38 13.86
N THR A 562 -39.61 24.23 13.75
CA THR A 562 -38.67 24.49 14.85
C THR A 562 -37.38 25.13 14.34
N THR A 563 -36.80 26.01 15.15
CA THR A 563 -35.44 26.55 14.98
C THR A 563 -34.51 26.10 16.11
N ARG A 564 -35.01 25.26 17.02
CA ARG A 564 -34.20 24.62 18.06
C ARG A 564 -33.76 23.27 17.53
N ILE A 565 -32.55 23.21 17.03
CA ILE A 565 -31.98 22.01 16.42
C ILE A 565 -31.06 21.32 17.42
N THR A 566 -31.20 20.00 17.52
CA THR A 566 -30.26 19.11 18.17
C THR A 566 -30.02 18.00 17.16
N LEU A 567 -28.82 17.96 16.59
CA LEU A 567 -28.45 17.00 15.56
C LEU A 567 -28.61 15.58 16.08
N GLU A 568 -28.92 14.65 15.16
CA GLU A 568 -29.13 13.21 15.42
C GLU A 568 -30.24 12.87 16.43
N ALA A 569 -30.83 13.86 17.09
CA ALA A 569 -31.85 13.62 18.11
C ALA A 569 -33.16 13.19 17.44
N PRO A 570 -33.89 12.23 18.05
CA PRO A 570 -35.24 11.94 17.63
C PRO A 570 -36.14 13.15 17.86
N ALA A 571 -36.95 13.48 16.86
CA ALA A 571 -37.92 14.55 16.89
C ALA A 571 -39.33 14.01 16.67
N THR A 572 -40.32 14.71 17.25
CA THR A 572 -41.73 14.32 17.14
C THR A 572 -42.61 15.54 16.98
N ALA A 573 -43.70 15.40 16.23
CA ALA A 573 -44.75 16.39 16.11
C ALA A 573 -46.13 15.72 16.09
N VAL A 574 -47.17 16.51 16.29
CA VAL A 574 -48.57 16.05 16.19
C VAL A 574 -49.31 17.00 15.27
N ASP A 575 -49.94 16.45 14.24
CA ASP A 575 -50.90 17.16 13.40
C ASP A 575 -52.33 16.86 13.92
N GLU A 576 -52.91 17.82 14.63
CA GLU A 576 -54.26 17.73 15.21
C GLU A 576 -55.37 18.07 14.19
N GLU A 577 -55.00 18.59 13.01
CA GLU A 577 -55.94 19.00 11.96
C GLU A 577 -55.94 18.02 10.77
N ALA A 578 -55.50 16.78 10.98
CA ALA A 578 -55.34 15.74 9.95
C ALA A 578 -56.68 15.09 9.52
N SER A 579 -57.74 15.90 9.37
CA SER A 579 -59.06 15.41 8.95
C SER A 579 -59.07 15.07 7.45
N GLY A 580 -59.19 13.77 7.14
CA GLY A 580 -59.25 13.25 5.78
C GLY A 580 -58.36 12.02 5.55
N VAL A 581 -58.53 11.39 4.40
CA VAL A 581 -57.67 10.30 3.89
C VAL A 581 -56.67 10.86 2.87
N ASP A 582 -55.66 10.07 2.51
CA ASP A 582 -54.70 10.37 1.44
C ASP A 582 -53.79 11.56 1.77
N LEU A 583 -53.18 11.51 2.95
CA LEU A 583 -52.27 12.55 3.47
C LEU A 583 -50.82 12.12 3.30
N TYR A 584 -50.01 13.03 2.78
CA TYR A 584 -48.56 12.87 2.59
C TYR A 584 -47.85 13.92 3.41
N TYR A 585 -46.82 13.49 4.14
CA TYR A 585 -46.01 14.34 5.00
C TYR A 585 -44.55 14.29 4.54
N ALA A 586 -43.87 15.43 4.62
CA ALA A 586 -42.43 15.51 4.39
C ALA A 586 -41.80 16.56 5.32
N ALA A 587 -40.64 16.24 5.88
CA ALA A 587 -39.81 17.17 6.63
C ALA A 587 -38.75 17.79 5.71
N TYR A 588 -38.53 19.09 5.86
CA TYR A 588 -37.47 19.83 5.17
C TYR A 588 -36.63 20.58 6.19
N ALA A 589 -35.31 20.37 6.13
CA ALA A 589 -34.34 21.12 6.89
C ALA A 589 -33.72 22.24 6.04
N ARG A 590 -33.17 23.26 6.70
CA ARG A 590 -32.51 24.42 6.08
C ARG A 590 -31.20 24.73 6.80
N ASP A 591 -30.21 25.20 6.05
CA ASP A 591 -28.88 25.65 6.55
C ASP A 591 -28.75 27.19 6.63
N GLY A 592 -29.88 27.91 6.66
CA GLY A 592 -29.95 29.37 6.51
C GLY A 592 -29.97 29.88 5.07
N ARG A 593 -29.49 29.11 4.09
CA ARG A 593 -29.45 29.50 2.67
C ARG A 593 -30.35 28.62 1.81
N THR A 594 -30.17 27.32 1.91
CA THR A 594 -30.74 26.29 1.06
C THR A 594 -31.63 25.38 1.88
N TRP A 595 -32.70 24.87 1.25
CA TRP A 595 -33.54 23.83 1.83
C TRP A 595 -33.17 22.48 1.23
N LEU A 596 -33.37 21.41 2.01
CA LEU A 596 -33.41 20.05 1.49
C LEU A 596 -34.30 20.00 0.24
N SER A 597 -33.77 19.49 -0.86
CA SER A 597 -34.38 19.66 -2.18
C SER A 597 -35.28 18.49 -2.61
N TRP A 598 -35.21 17.36 -1.91
CA TRP A 598 -35.91 16.13 -2.26
C TRP A 598 -36.95 15.68 -1.23
N THR A 599 -37.86 14.81 -1.67
CA THR A 599 -38.88 14.15 -0.84
C THR A 599 -38.83 12.66 -1.10
N ARG A 600 -38.43 11.89 -0.08
CA ARG A 600 -38.15 10.45 -0.21
C ARG A 600 -38.79 9.71 0.97
N GLU A 601 -39.65 8.76 0.63
CA GLU A 601 -40.35 7.93 1.61
C GLU A 601 -39.35 7.11 2.44
N GLY A 602 -39.57 7.03 3.76
CA GLY A 602 -38.69 6.32 4.69
C GLY A 602 -37.50 7.14 5.19
N PHE A 603 -37.10 8.20 4.47
CA PHE A 603 -36.08 9.15 4.90
C PHE A 603 -36.74 10.38 5.53
N ASN A 604 -37.17 11.34 4.71
CA ASN A 604 -37.80 12.57 5.18
C ASN A 604 -39.32 12.59 4.99
N ALA A 605 -39.93 11.54 4.44
CA ALA A 605 -41.35 11.54 4.09
C ALA A 605 -42.08 10.24 4.49
N ALA A 606 -43.37 10.37 4.80
CA ALA A 606 -44.27 9.24 5.03
C ALA A 606 -45.72 9.61 4.67
N SER A 607 -46.54 8.61 4.32
CA SER A 607 -47.95 8.79 3.98
C SER A 607 -48.89 8.11 4.98
N VAL A 608 -50.14 8.57 5.03
CA VAL A 608 -51.22 8.01 5.87
C VAL A 608 -52.47 7.86 5.02
N ASP A 609 -53.00 6.63 5.00
CA ASP A 609 -54.14 6.22 4.16
C ASP A 609 -53.99 6.61 2.68
N PRO A 610 -52.85 6.30 2.01
CA PRO A 610 -52.66 6.66 0.61
C PRO A 610 -53.67 5.95 -0.29
N ARG A 611 -54.28 6.68 -1.23
CA ARG A 611 -55.18 6.04 -2.22
C ARG A 611 -54.38 5.25 -3.26
N PRO A 612 -54.91 4.11 -3.75
CA PRO A 612 -54.30 3.42 -4.88
C PRO A 612 -54.30 4.34 -6.12
N PRO A 613 -53.23 4.34 -6.94
CA PRO A 613 -53.20 5.11 -8.18
C PRO A 613 -54.32 4.65 -9.13
N GLY A 614 -55.24 5.57 -9.47
CA GLY A 614 -56.30 5.36 -10.47
C GLY A 614 -57.76 5.48 -9.99
N GLU A 615 -58.03 5.76 -8.71
CA GLU A 615 -59.39 6.08 -8.23
C GLU A 615 -59.62 7.60 -8.19
N ASP A 616 -60.28 8.14 -9.24
CA ASP A 616 -60.79 9.52 -9.25
C ASP A 616 -61.92 9.73 -8.21
N PRO A 617 -62.11 10.94 -7.65
CA PRO A 617 -63.07 11.18 -6.56
C PRO A 617 -64.54 11.26 -7.00
N GLU A 618 -64.87 11.11 -8.29
CA GLU A 618 -66.22 11.35 -8.79
C GLU A 618 -66.90 10.06 -9.26
N GLY A 619 -67.71 9.47 -8.36
CA GLY A 619 -68.48 8.28 -8.71
C GLY A 619 -69.48 7.83 -7.65
N CYS A 620 -70.42 8.69 -7.24
CA CYS A 620 -71.64 8.19 -6.61
C CYS A 620 -72.41 7.30 -7.61
N GLY A 621 -72.54 6.00 -7.31
CA GLY A 621 -73.35 5.08 -8.10
C GLY A 621 -73.68 3.78 -7.37
N CYS A 622 -74.92 3.68 -6.89
CA CYS A 622 -75.44 2.59 -6.09
C CYS A 622 -75.45 1.19 -6.77
N ALA A 623 -75.31 0.19 -5.90
CA ALA A 623 -76.02 -1.10 -5.83
C ALA A 623 -75.80 -2.20 -6.90
N THR A 624 -75.33 -3.35 -6.39
CA THR A 624 -75.91 -4.73 -6.40
C THR A 624 -74.73 -5.70 -6.51
N GLY A 625 -74.51 -6.68 -5.62
CA GLY A 625 -75.35 -7.83 -5.31
C GLY A 625 -74.46 -9.08 -5.30
N SER A 626 -74.43 -9.78 -4.18
CA SER A 626 -74.17 -11.23 -3.98
C SER A 626 -73.05 -11.95 -4.75
N SER A 627 -72.08 -12.42 -3.96
CA SER A 627 -71.57 -13.81 -3.88
C SER A 627 -71.53 -14.74 -5.12
N SER A 628 -70.35 -15.33 -5.33
CA SER A 628 -70.06 -16.78 -5.34
C SER A 628 -69.29 -17.31 -6.57
N ARG A 629 -68.15 -17.91 -6.24
CA ARG A 629 -67.56 -19.18 -6.73
C ARG A 629 -67.69 -19.58 -8.21
N SER A 630 -66.51 -19.70 -8.81
CA SER A 630 -65.95 -20.90 -9.46
C SER A 630 -66.56 -21.40 -10.78
N GLY A 631 -65.71 -21.53 -11.80
CA GLY A 631 -65.70 -22.74 -12.63
C GLY A 631 -65.38 -22.60 -14.13
N LEU A 632 -64.34 -23.35 -14.51
CA LEU A 632 -64.07 -24.01 -15.81
C LEU A 632 -63.57 -23.16 -16.99
N LEU A 633 -62.41 -23.43 -17.61
CA LEU A 633 -61.81 -24.61 -18.28
C LEU A 633 -61.91 -24.48 -19.82
N ALA A 634 -60.92 -25.04 -20.52
CA ALA A 634 -60.83 -25.36 -21.96
C ALA A 634 -60.15 -24.29 -22.85
N LEU A 635 -59.27 -24.60 -23.83
CA LEU A 635 -58.51 -25.79 -24.26
C LEU A 635 -57.72 -25.33 -25.53
N MET A 636 -56.71 -26.12 -25.93
CA MET A 636 -56.14 -26.27 -27.29
C MET A 636 -55.22 -25.16 -27.83
N LEU A 637 -53.90 -25.41 -27.95
CA LEU A 637 -53.16 -26.23 -28.94
C LEU A 637 -52.80 -25.45 -30.21
N GLY A 638 -51.51 -25.43 -30.56
CA GLY A 638 -51.05 -25.02 -31.88
C GLY A 638 -49.55 -24.72 -32.03
N LEU A 639 -48.69 -25.72 -31.81
CA LEU A 639 -47.35 -25.82 -32.47
C LEU A 639 -47.55 -26.24 -33.93
N PRO A 640 -46.62 -25.92 -34.87
CA PRO A 640 -45.45 -26.80 -35.15
C PRO A 640 -44.16 -26.02 -35.55
N LEU A 641 -42.95 -26.36 -35.07
CA LEU A 641 -42.03 -27.46 -35.47
C LEU A 641 -41.55 -27.49 -36.94
N TRP A 642 -40.23 -27.34 -37.15
CA TRP A 642 -39.36 -28.17 -38.02
C TRP A 642 -37.87 -27.86 -37.71
N HIS A 643 -37.07 -28.78 -37.13
CA HIS A 643 -36.14 -29.75 -37.79
C HIS A 643 -34.99 -29.09 -38.58
N ARG A 644 -33.70 -29.48 -38.55
CA ARG A 644 -32.89 -30.66 -38.16
C ARG A 644 -31.41 -30.21 -38.44
N ARG A 645 -30.30 -30.65 -37.82
CA ARG A 645 -29.58 -31.93 -38.04
C ARG A 645 -28.16 -31.87 -37.41
N ARG A 646 -27.67 -33.06 -37.04
CA ARG A 646 -26.34 -33.42 -36.46
C ARG A 646 -25.15 -33.26 -37.45
N ARG A 647 -23.92 -33.18 -36.91
CA ARG A 647 -22.72 -33.99 -37.32
C ARG A 647 -21.49 -33.81 -36.40
N ARG A 648 -20.76 -34.91 -36.19
CA ARG A 648 -19.35 -35.15 -35.75
C ARG A 648 -18.79 -36.21 -36.74
N PRO A 649 -17.50 -36.64 -36.74
CA PRO A 649 -16.17 -35.99 -36.72
C PRO A 649 -15.32 -36.47 -37.97
N PRO A 650 -13.96 -36.38 -38.04
CA PRO A 650 -13.04 -37.36 -37.39
C PRO A 650 -11.64 -36.83 -36.96
N ALA A 651 -10.81 -37.75 -36.44
CA ALA A 651 -9.52 -37.60 -35.75
C ALA A 651 -8.25 -37.78 -36.63
N ARG A 652 -7.07 -37.65 -35.98
CA ARG A 652 -5.64 -37.99 -36.29
C ARG A 652 -4.75 -36.74 -36.46
N SER A 653 -3.54 -36.62 -35.91
CA SER A 653 -2.43 -37.60 -35.84
C SER A 653 -1.37 -37.22 -34.77
N ALA A 654 -0.63 -38.22 -34.30
CA ALA A 654 0.60 -38.12 -33.50
C ALA A 654 1.86 -37.97 -34.38
N ILE A 655 2.95 -37.42 -33.81
CA ILE A 655 4.42 -37.55 -34.06
C ILE A 655 5.06 -36.69 -32.92
N GLY A 656 6.13 -36.99 -32.19
CA GLY A 656 7.23 -37.94 -32.30
C GLY A 656 8.54 -37.20 -31.92
N LEU A 657 9.30 -37.80 -31.00
CA LEU A 657 10.55 -37.34 -30.33
C LEU A 657 11.72 -36.91 -31.25
N THR A 658 12.66 -36.10 -30.71
CA THR A 658 14.15 -36.27 -30.59
C THR A 658 15.01 -35.04 -30.97
N GLY A 659 15.95 -34.64 -30.09
CA GLY A 659 17.37 -34.42 -30.43
C GLY A 659 18.00 -33.01 -30.42
N SER A 660 18.63 -32.65 -29.27
CA SER A 660 19.99 -32.07 -29.00
C SER A 660 20.76 -31.11 -29.95
N PRO A 661 21.75 -30.33 -29.41
CA PRO A 661 22.22 -29.03 -29.92
C PRO A 661 23.50 -29.10 -30.79
N PRO A 662 23.93 -27.94 -31.32
CA PRO A 662 25.24 -27.37 -30.94
C PRO A 662 25.18 -25.94 -30.41
#